data_AF-G3TTZ7-F1
#
_entry.id   AF-G3TTZ7-F1
#
_cell.length_a   1.000
_cell.length_b   1.000
_cell.length_c   1.000
_cell.angle_alpha   90.00
_cell.angle_beta   90.00
_cell.angle_gamma   90.00
#
_symmetry.space_group_name_H-M   'P 1'
#
loop_
_entity.id
_entity.type
_entity.pdbx_description
1 polymer ?
#
loop_
_entity_poly.entity_id
_entity_poly.type
_entity_poly.pdbx_seq_one_letter_code
_entity_poly.pdbx_strand_id
1 'polypeptide(L)'
;VALDLSGKEQERATVSENDSDELLIDLERPQSNSSAVTGTSGQYFLSLSRDKGTVGKHQCELREDLQNVVSFGLSSNLKVADLCLAQGFCSCSPSRPFPPSAGRCQGSREGHILTFGNRVGCGLGSCLSSSKILSKAAYSLLGRKGGKLPASSALLPHADVAWVSAVRPLLHKEMSSEEQSLYYRQWTAARQHHADFSNQPDAASGARSVHPRRLLLTGPPQVGKTGSYLQFLRILFRMLIRLLEVDVYDEEEINADQSESSEVSQSAGEPWPDIESFSKMPFDVSVHDPKYGSMSLVYTEKLAGVKQDTEAIKESKVEEPRKRETVSMMLTKYAAYNTFHHCEQCHQYMDFTAASQMSDSTLHAFTFSSSMLGEEVQLYFIIPKSKESHFVFSKQGKHLESMRLPLVSDKNLNAVKSPIFTPSSGRHEHGLLNLFHAMEGTSHLHLLVVKEYEMPLYRKYWPNHIMLVLPGMFNNAGVGAARFLIKELSYHNLELERNRLEELGVKRQCVWPFIVVMDDSCVLWNIHSVQEQTSPSMETGVSSKNVSLKSVLQHIEATPKISHYAILGIQKWSSKLNSQSLKAPFSRCHVHDFILLNIDLTQNVQYDFNRYFCEDVDFNLRTNSSGLLICRFNNFSLMKKHVQVGGQRDFVIKPKIMVSETIAPILPLQYVCAPDSEHTLLAAPAQFLLEKFLQHASYKLFPKAIRNFKSPVLAIDCYLNIGPEVAVCYVSSRPHSSNVSCEGVSFSGLLLYLCDSFVGADLLKKFKFLKEGATLCVICQDRSSLRQTIVRLELEDEWQFRLRDEFQTANSSDDKPLYFLTGRHV
;
A
#
# COMPACT_ATOMS: atom_id res chain seq x y z
N VAL A 1 14.71 -56.89 -40.45
CA VAL A 1 15.97 -57.64 -40.24
C VAL A 1 16.52 -57.20 -38.90
N ALA A 2 16.95 -58.14 -38.06
CA ALA A 2 17.50 -57.82 -36.74
C ALA A 2 19.03 -57.69 -36.81
N LEU A 3 19.62 -56.97 -35.85
CA LEU A 3 20.55 -57.58 -34.90
C LEU A 3 20.70 -56.69 -33.66
N ASP A 4 20.49 -57.29 -32.50
CA ASP A 4 20.81 -56.78 -31.17
C ASP A 4 21.96 -57.65 -30.64
N LEU A 5 22.95 -57.05 -29.98
CA LEU A 5 23.92 -57.75 -29.16
C LEU A 5 24.32 -56.90 -27.96
N SER A 6 24.16 -57.50 -26.78
CA SER A 6 24.30 -56.86 -25.49
C SER A 6 25.71 -56.98 -24.90
N GLY A 7 26.06 -56.01 -24.04
CA GLY A 7 27.17 -56.12 -23.09
C GLY A 7 26.76 -55.49 -21.76
N LYS A 8 26.47 -56.32 -20.76
CA LYS A 8 26.26 -55.89 -19.37
C LYS A 8 27.50 -56.20 -18.55
N GLU A 9 27.95 -55.24 -17.74
CA GLU A 9 28.59 -55.51 -16.46
C GLU A 9 28.17 -54.42 -15.45
N GLN A 10 28.40 -54.65 -14.16
CA GLN A 10 27.57 -54.07 -13.09
C GLN A 10 28.39 -53.57 -11.88
N GLU A 11 27.90 -52.48 -11.29
CA GLU A 11 28.24 -51.93 -9.96
C GLU A 11 29.71 -51.57 -9.65
N ARG A 12 29.94 -50.26 -9.46
CA ARG A 12 30.27 -49.73 -8.13
C ARG A 12 29.94 -48.24 -8.00
N ALA A 13 29.38 -47.86 -6.86
CA ALA A 13 29.14 -46.46 -6.53
C ALA A 13 30.41 -45.80 -5.98
N THR A 14 30.62 -44.53 -6.33
CA THR A 14 31.46 -43.58 -5.59
C THR A 14 30.73 -42.24 -5.52
N VAL A 15 30.94 -41.51 -4.42
CA VAL A 15 30.29 -40.23 -4.13
C VAL A 15 31.37 -39.16 -4.05
N SER A 16 31.17 -38.02 -4.70
CA SER A 16 31.99 -36.83 -4.51
C SER A 16 31.19 -35.56 -4.85
N GLU A 17 30.68 -34.94 -3.80
CA GLU A 17 30.64 -33.49 -3.56
C GLU A 17 30.14 -32.54 -4.68
N ASN A 18 28.98 -31.92 -4.42
CA ASN A 18 28.55 -30.69 -5.10
C ASN A 18 29.15 -29.46 -4.37
N ASP A 19 30.06 -28.73 -5.00
CA ASP A 19 30.33 -27.35 -4.57
C ASP A 19 29.15 -26.45 -4.97
N SER A 20 28.44 -25.94 -3.96
CA SER A 20 27.34 -24.98 -4.10
C SER A 20 27.56 -23.88 -3.08
N ASP A 21 28.20 -22.78 -3.49
CA ASP A 21 28.45 -21.61 -2.62
C ASP A 21 27.13 -20.86 -2.33
N GLU A 22 26.32 -21.40 -1.42
CA GLU A 22 25.28 -20.63 -0.75
C GLU A 22 25.94 -19.61 0.18
N LEU A 23 26.07 -18.37 -0.29
CA LEU A 23 26.53 -17.24 0.51
C LEU A 23 25.55 -16.95 1.65
N LEU A 24 25.80 -17.58 2.80
CA LEU A 24 25.17 -17.29 4.09
C LEU A 24 25.47 -15.84 4.49
N ILE A 25 24.57 -14.92 4.15
CA ILE A 25 24.55 -13.58 4.71
C ILE A 25 24.05 -13.68 6.15
N ASP A 26 24.94 -13.43 7.10
CA ASP A 26 24.69 -13.62 8.53
C ASP A 26 23.58 -12.68 9.03
N LEU A 27 22.53 -13.27 9.64
CA LEU A 27 21.38 -12.53 10.14
C LEU A 27 21.64 -12.03 11.57
N GLU A 28 22.48 -11.01 11.70
CA GLU A 28 22.62 -10.28 12.96
C GLU A 28 21.27 -9.66 13.38
N ARG A 29 20.62 -10.32 14.35
CA ARG A 29 19.40 -9.82 14.97
C ARG A 29 19.72 -8.53 15.74
N PRO A 30 18.94 -7.45 15.60
CA PRO A 30 19.13 -6.26 16.43
C PRO A 30 18.89 -6.60 17.90
N GLN A 31 19.96 -6.70 18.68
CA GLN A 31 19.88 -6.95 20.12
C GLN A 31 19.42 -5.68 20.84
N SER A 32 18.57 -5.86 21.86
CA SER A 32 18.06 -4.77 22.69
C SER A 32 19.16 -4.26 23.64
N ASN A 33 19.69 -3.07 23.37
CA ASN A 33 20.66 -2.43 24.26
C ASN A 33 20.04 -2.02 25.59
N SER A 34 20.68 -2.41 26.69
CA SER A 34 20.52 -1.78 28.01
C SER A 34 21.81 -1.89 28.82
N SER A 35 22.15 -0.81 29.54
CA SER A 35 23.23 -0.71 30.55
C SER A 35 24.64 -1.24 30.22
N ALA A 36 25.43 -0.37 29.57
CA ALA A 36 26.79 0.09 29.97
C ALA A 36 27.74 -0.78 30.82
N VAL A 37 29.05 -0.74 30.51
CA VAL A 37 30.09 0.00 31.26
C VAL A 37 31.48 -0.06 30.55
N THR A 38 32.18 1.08 30.55
CA THR A 38 33.56 1.44 30.12
C THR A 38 34.62 0.35 29.83
N GLY A 39 35.46 0.54 28.78
CA GLY A 39 36.66 -0.29 28.53
C GLY A 39 37.59 0.18 27.39
N THR A 40 38.32 1.28 27.59
CA THR A 40 39.25 1.96 26.66
C THR A 40 40.29 1.11 25.89
N SER A 41 40.61 1.53 24.66
CA SER A 41 41.80 1.19 23.82
C SER A 41 41.92 -0.25 23.27
N GLY A 42 42.62 -0.51 22.15
CA GLY A 42 43.22 0.43 21.18
C GLY A 42 44.34 -0.14 20.30
N GLN A 43 44.00 -0.56 19.07
CA GLN A 43 44.86 -0.79 17.89
C GLN A 43 46.04 -1.81 17.96
N TYR A 44 46.48 -2.21 16.76
CA TYR A 44 47.71 -2.94 16.39
C TYR A 44 47.85 -4.41 16.78
N PHE A 45 47.79 -5.27 15.76
CA PHE A 45 48.56 -6.52 15.73
C PHE A 45 49.85 -6.28 14.94
N LEU A 46 50.99 -6.69 15.48
CA LEU A 46 52.31 -6.51 14.85
C LEU A 46 52.77 -7.80 14.14
N SER A 47 53.64 -7.62 13.15
CA SER A 47 54.25 -8.71 12.38
C SER A 47 55.58 -9.17 12.97
N LEU A 48 55.89 -10.47 12.83
CA LEU A 48 57.21 -11.11 13.08
C LEU A 48 57.63 -11.17 14.58
N SER A 49 58.41 -12.13 15.07
CA SER A 49 58.94 -13.39 14.52
C SER A 49 59.50 -14.30 15.63
N ARG A 50 59.50 -15.64 15.43
CA ARG A 50 60.30 -16.66 16.17
C ARG A 50 59.96 -16.82 17.69
N ASP A 51 60.33 -17.89 18.38
CA ASP A 51 60.91 -19.20 18.01
C ASP A 51 60.40 -20.32 18.95
N LYS A 52 60.51 -21.59 18.52
CA LYS A 52 60.64 -22.85 19.32
C LYS A 52 59.92 -23.03 20.69
N GLY A 53 59.25 -24.17 20.84
CA GLY A 53 59.73 -25.15 21.84
C GLY A 53 58.75 -25.97 22.72
N THR A 54 58.30 -27.12 22.18
CA THR A 54 58.22 -28.44 22.89
C THR A 54 57.31 -28.68 24.12
N VAL A 55 56.60 -29.83 24.08
CA VAL A 55 55.92 -30.56 25.19
C VAL A 55 54.68 -29.86 25.79
N GLY A 56 53.52 -30.52 25.94
CA GLY A 56 53.16 -31.89 25.53
C GLY A 56 51.75 -32.32 26.00
N LYS A 57 51.41 -33.59 25.71
CA LYS A 57 50.26 -34.42 26.16
C LYS A 57 49.40 -33.83 27.30
N HIS A 58 48.06 -33.90 27.22
CA HIS A 58 47.36 -35.18 27.30
C HIS A 58 45.98 -35.25 26.61
N GLN A 59 45.63 -36.49 26.24
CA GLN A 59 44.35 -36.94 25.69
C GLN A 59 43.50 -37.55 26.81
N CYS A 60 42.18 -37.35 26.78
CA CYS A 60 41.23 -38.34 27.27
C CYS A 60 39.89 -38.19 26.51
N GLU A 61 39.22 -39.31 26.28
CA GLU A 61 38.01 -39.42 25.47
C GLU A 61 36.81 -39.70 26.38
N LEU A 62 35.59 -39.45 25.89
CA LEU A 62 34.44 -40.31 26.18
C LEU A 62 33.34 -40.09 25.12
N ARG A 63 33.09 -41.15 24.33
CA ARG A 63 31.85 -41.32 23.58
C ARG A 63 30.79 -41.91 24.50
N GLU A 64 29.53 -41.59 24.25
CA GLU A 64 28.51 -42.63 24.07
C GLU A 64 27.36 -42.09 23.21
N ASP A 65 26.82 -42.95 22.34
CA ASP A 65 25.77 -42.61 21.38
C ASP A 65 24.37 -42.80 21.98
N LEU A 66 23.37 -42.04 21.49
CA LEU A 66 22.04 -42.60 21.19
C LEU A 66 21.18 -41.64 20.36
N GLN A 67 20.45 -42.22 19.41
CA GLN A 67 19.51 -41.54 18.52
C GLN A 67 18.12 -41.42 19.18
N ASN A 68 17.32 -40.41 18.84
CA ASN A 68 15.97 -40.62 18.29
C ASN A 68 15.22 -39.34 17.85
N VAL A 69 14.56 -39.50 16.70
CA VAL A 69 13.31 -38.89 16.19
C VAL A 69 12.63 -37.81 17.06
N VAL A 70 12.35 -36.65 16.46
CA VAL A 70 11.39 -35.64 16.97
C VAL A 70 10.35 -35.33 15.89
N SER A 71 9.07 -35.52 16.22
CA SER A 71 7.92 -35.15 15.38
C SER A 71 7.37 -33.79 15.80
N PHE A 72 6.98 -32.94 14.83
CA PHE A 72 6.42 -31.62 15.10
C PHE A 72 4.97 -31.68 15.62
N GLY A 73 4.65 -30.80 16.57
CA GLY A 73 3.28 -30.49 16.99
C GLY A 73 3.14 -29.01 17.33
N LEU A 74 2.22 -28.30 16.68
CA LEU A 74 1.95 -26.89 16.94
C LEU A 74 1.08 -26.73 18.19
N SER A 75 1.45 -25.81 19.09
CA SER A 75 0.62 -25.41 20.24
C SER A 75 0.43 -23.89 20.30
N SER A 76 -0.73 -23.42 19.83
CA SER A 76 -1.07 -22.00 19.78
C SER A 76 -1.75 -21.54 21.08
N ASN A 77 -0.97 -21.06 22.05
CA ASN A 77 -1.48 -20.42 23.27
C ASN A 77 -1.60 -18.90 23.08
N LEU A 78 -2.81 -18.39 22.85
CA LEU A 78 -3.13 -16.96 22.84
C LEU A 78 -4.08 -16.64 23.99
N LYS A 79 -3.61 -15.84 24.96
CA LYS A 79 -4.42 -15.37 26.08
C LYS A 79 -5.30 -14.21 25.61
N VAL A 80 -6.62 -14.38 25.64
CA VAL A 80 -7.57 -13.26 25.49
C VAL A 80 -7.54 -12.42 26.78
N ALA A 81 -7.41 -11.11 26.64
CA ALA A 81 -7.53 -10.16 27.74
C ALA A 81 -8.92 -9.49 27.69
N ASP A 82 -9.55 -9.30 28.85
CA ASP A 82 -10.82 -8.57 28.95
C ASP A 82 -10.64 -7.09 28.59
N LEU A 83 -11.47 -6.60 27.66
CA LEU A 83 -11.74 -5.17 27.50
C LEU A 83 -13.22 -4.89 27.74
N CYS A 84 -13.54 -4.38 28.93
CA CYS A 84 -14.84 -3.83 29.26
C CYS A 84 -15.08 -2.52 28.48
N LEU A 85 -15.81 -2.58 27.37
CA LEU A 85 -16.28 -1.38 26.67
C LEU A 85 -17.43 -0.71 27.41
N ALA A 86 -17.08 0.21 28.31
CA ALA A 86 -18.01 1.20 28.81
C ALA A 86 -18.18 2.34 27.78
N GLN A 87 -19.34 2.40 27.13
CA GLN A 87 -19.75 3.57 26.34
C GLN A 87 -21.14 4.03 26.81
N GLY A 88 -21.23 5.31 27.20
CA GLY A 88 -22.46 5.92 27.68
C GLY A 88 -23.37 6.37 26.52
N PHE A 89 -24.67 6.19 26.69
CA PHE A 89 -25.67 6.72 25.76
C PHE A 89 -26.05 8.16 26.15
N CYS A 90 -25.70 9.13 25.30
CA CYS A 90 -26.30 10.46 25.33
C CYS A 90 -27.64 10.44 24.58
N SER A 91 -28.74 10.26 25.32
CA SER A 91 -30.09 10.24 24.78
C SER A 91 -30.74 11.63 24.79
N CYS A 92 -30.97 12.21 23.62
CA CYS A 92 -31.77 13.43 23.48
C CYS A 92 -33.28 13.09 23.48
N SER A 93 -33.93 13.27 24.63
CA SER A 93 -35.39 13.14 24.77
C SER A 93 -36.13 14.44 24.41
N PRO A 94 -37.39 14.34 23.96
CA PRO A 94 -38.41 15.33 24.27
C PRO A 94 -39.56 14.76 25.12
N SER A 95 -40.40 15.67 25.65
CA SER A 95 -41.62 15.45 26.45
C SER A 95 -41.48 14.96 27.91
N ARG A 96 -41.87 15.85 28.83
CA ARG A 96 -42.27 15.63 30.25
C ARG A 96 -43.83 15.53 30.31
N PRO A 97 -44.53 15.58 31.48
CA PRO A 97 -44.22 15.13 32.85
C PRO A 97 -45.35 14.28 33.52
N PHE A 98 -45.03 13.48 34.55
CA PHE A 98 -45.45 13.63 35.97
C PHE A 98 -45.41 12.29 36.77
N PRO A 99 -45.21 12.30 38.12
CA PRO A 99 -45.10 11.10 38.98
C PRO A 99 -46.13 11.17 40.16
N PRO A 100 -45.90 10.64 41.39
CA PRO A 100 -45.22 9.43 41.90
C PRO A 100 -46.14 8.54 42.80
N SER A 101 -45.62 7.44 43.39
CA SER A 101 -45.60 7.24 44.87
C SER A 101 -45.02 5.87 45.31
N ALA A 102 -44.78 5.70 46.63
CA ALA A 102 -44.01 4.65 47.32
C ALA A 102 -44.64 3.23 47.33
N GLY A 103 -43.96 2.13 47.74
CA GLY A 103 -42.56 1.93 48.18
C GLY A 103 -42.41 1.03 49.44
N ARG A 104 -41.20 0.44 49.68
CA ARG A 104 -40.79 -0.41 50.85
C ARG A 104 -41.56 -1.75 51.02
N CYS A 105 -41.12 -2.84 51.70
CA CYS A 105 -39.91 -3.29 52.45
C CYS A 105 -40.03 -4.85 52.68
N GLN A 106 -39.16 -5.69 53.28
CA GLN A 106 -37.78 -5.67 53.84
C GLN A 106 -37.22 -7.14 53.94
N GLY A 107 -35.95 -7.35 54.36
CA GLY A 107 -35.36 -8.67 54.71
C GLY A 107 -34.45 -9.27 53.62
N SER A 108 -33.16 -9.62 53.79
CA SER A 108 -32.31 -9.97 54.95
C SER A 108 -32.62 -11.36 55.54
N ARG A 109 -31.65 -12.25 55.84
CA ARG A 109 -30.22 -12.03 56.20
C ARG A 109 -29.32 -13.29 56.04
N GLU A 110 -27.99 -13.10 56.16
CA GLU A 110 -26.87 -13.98 56.63
C GLU A 110 -27.03 -15.53 56.78
N GLY A 111 -26.03 -16.40 56.60
CA GLY A 111 -24.61 -16.25 56.16
C GLY A 111 -23.65 -17.36 56.68
N HIS A 112 -22.47 -17.49 56.04
CA HIS A 112 -21.17 -17.98 56.60
C HIS A 112 -20.79 -19.47 56.86
N ILE A 113 -19.50 -19.79 56.54
CA ILE A 113 -18.51 -20.65 57.29
C ILE A 113 -18.64 -22.21 57.20
N LEU A 114 -17.60 -23.07 57.05
CA LEU A 114 -16.16 -22.95 56.65
C LEU A 114 -15.50 -24.33 56.27
N THR A 115 -14.27 -24.24 55.70
CA THR A 115 -13.10 -25.18 55.78
C THR A 115 -13.10 -26.66 55.31
N PHE A 116 -12.19 -26.93 54.36
CA PHE A 116 -11.11 -27.96 54.33
C PHE A 116 -11.33 -29.44 54.70
N GLY A 117 -10.73 -30.34 53.89
CA GLY A 117 -10.62 -31.77 54.22
C GLY A 117 -9.96 -32.66 53.15
N ASN A 118 -8.83 -32.26 52.56
CA ASN A 118 -8.20 -32.98 51.43
C ASN A 118 -6.96 -33.79 51.86
N ARG A 119 -6.94 -35.13 51.70
CA ARG A 119 -5.71 -35.96 51.56
C ARG A 119 -5.97 -37.44 51.19
N VAL A 120 -5.24 -37.89 50.16
CA VAL A 120 -4.65 -39.25 49.94
C VAL A 120 -5.58 -40.47 49.81
N GLY A 121 -5.41 -41.20 48.69
CA GLY A 121 -5.90 -42.57 48.48
C GLY A 121 -5.59 -43.06 47.06
N CYS A 122 -4.49 -43.80 46.88
CA CYS A 122 -4.04 -44.29 45.57
C CYS A 122 -4.70 -45.63 45.17
N GLY A 123 -4.69 -45.94 43.87
CA GLY A 123 -4.78 -47.33 43.37
C GLY A 123 -5.83 -47.59 42.29
N LEU A 124 -5.41 -48.19 41.17
CA LEU A 124 -6.32 -48.79 40.19
C LEU A 124 -6.73 -50.20 40.64
N GLY A 125 -7.92 -50.67 40.25
CA GLY A 125 -8.21 -52.11 40.29
C GLY A 125 -9.68 -52.54 40.13
N SER A 126 -10.01 -53.06 38.94
CA SER A 126 -11.20 -53.91 38.66
C SER A 126 -12.59 -53.24 38.81
N CYS A 127 -13.68 -53.71 38.18
CA CYS A 127 -13.92 -54.96 37.47
C CYS A 127 -14.53 -54.75 36.07
N LEU A 128 -14.23 -55.67 35.15
CA LEU A 128 -15.05 -55.93 33.96
C LEU A 128 -16.40 -56.55 34.38
N SER A 129 -17.51 -55.82 34.22
CA SER A 129 -18.86 -56.37 34.40
C SER A 129 -19.38 -56.97 33.09
N SER A 130 -19.27 -58.29 32.95
CA SER A 130 -19.74 -59.02 31.77
C SER A 130 -21.27 -58.93 31.62
N SER A 131 -21.70 -58.14 30.64
CA SER A 131 -23.12 -57.89 30.37
C SER A 131 -23.78 -59.11 29.73
N LYS A 132 -24.65 -59.80 30.49
CA LYS A 132 -25.47 -60.92 29.99
C LYS A 132 -26.86 -60.42 29.56
N ILE A 133 -27.28 -60.79 28.36
CA ILE A 133 -28.65 -60.54 27.88
C ILE A 133 -29.61 -61.52 28.57
N LEU A 134 -30.65 -61.00 29.21
CA LEU A 134 -31.73 -61.78 29.81
C LEU A 134 -33.07 -61.44 29.16
N SER A 135 -34.01 -62.40 29.15
CA SER A 135 -35.39 -62.12 28.77
C SER A 135 -36.06 -61.23 29.81
N LYS A 136 -37.03 -60.41 29.37
CA LYS A 136 -37.76 -59.45 30.24
C LYS A 136 -38.42 -60.13 31.45
N ALA A 137 -38.89 -61.37 31.30
CA ALA A 137 -39.46 -62.16 32.40
C ALA A 137 -38.40 -62.56 33.44
N ALA A 138 -37.25 -63.07 33.00
CA ALA A 138 -36.16 -63.47 33.90
C ALA A 138 -35.56 -62.26 34.64
N TYR A 139 -35.42 -61.11 33.96
CA TYR A 139 -34.99 -59.87 34.59
C TYR A 139 -35.97 -59.39 35.67
N SER A 140 -37.28 -59.42 35.41
CA SER A 140 -38.32 -59.03 36.38
C SER A 140 -38.41 -59.95 37.61
N LEU A 141 -38.03 -61.23 37.47
CA LEU A 141 -37.94 -62.18 38.59
C LEU A 141 -36.73 -61.90 39.50
N LEU A 142 -35.58 -61.54 38.92
CA LEU A 142 -34.35 -61.30 39.66
C LEU A 142 -34.26 -59.86 40.23
N GLY A 143 -34.86 -58.87 39.56
CA GLY A 143 -34.74 -57.45 39.86
C GLY A 143 -35.48 -56.93 41.11
N ARG A 144 -35.87 -57.79 42.05
CA ARG A 144 -36.72 -57.44 43.22
C ARG A 144 -36.02 -57.60 44.59
N LYS A 145 -34.89 -56.91 44.77
CA LYS A 145 -34.36 -56.44 46.08
C LYS A 145 -33.19 -55.47 45.88
N GLY A 146 -33.26 -54.28 46.48
CA GLY A 146 -32.21 -53.24 46.42
C GLY A 146 -32.60 -52.04 45.55
N GLY A 147 -32.98 -50.92 46.20
CA GLY A 147 -33.48 -49.74 45.50
C GLY A 147 -32.39 -48.77 45.03
N LYS A 148 -32.07 -48.80 43.73
CA LYS A 148 -31.54 -47.64 42.99
C LYS A 148 -32.22 -47.58 41.62
N LEU A 149 -32.85 -46.45 41.27
CA LEU A 149 -33.31 -46.25 39.90
C LEU A 149 -32.09 -46.08 38.97
N PRO A 150 -32.07 -46.67 37.77
CA PRO A 150 -31.04 -46.36 36.78
C PRO A 150 -31.16 -44.88 36.38
N ALA A 151 -30.02 -44.17 36.37
CA ALA A 151 -29.99 -42.72 36.23
C ALA A 151 -30.43 -42.22 34.85
N SER A 152 -30.87 -40.95 34.82
CA SER A 152 -31.48 -40.25 33.68
C SER A 152 -30.62 -40.26 32.40
N SER A 153 -30.82 -41.31 31.60
CA SER A 153 -30.13 -41.57 30.32
C SER A 153 -31.10 -41.62 29.12
N ALA A 154 -32.39 -41.36 29.39
CA ALA A 154 -33.52 -41.45 28.47
C ALA A 154 -33.87 -40.12 27.75
N LEU A 155 -32.88 -39.24 27.54
CA LEU A 155 -33.02 -38.22 26.49
C LEU A 155 -32.96 -38.93 25.14
N LEU A 156 -34.13 -39.08 24.53
CA LEU A 156 -34.24 -39.45 23.11
C LEU A 156 -33.55 -38.38 22.26
N PRO A 157 -32.94 -38.78 21.12
CA PRO A 157 -32.36 -37.82 20.19
C PRO A 157 -33.50 -37.02 19.51
N HIS A 158 -33.18 -35.86 18.92
CA HIS A 158 -34.17 -35.11 18.13
C HIS A 158 -34.75 -35.98 17.01
N ALA A 159 -35.96 -35.70 16.54
CA ALA A 159 -36.71 -36.58 15.63
C ALA A 159 -35.98 -36.90 14.31
N ASP A 160 -35.01 -36.07 13.93
CA ASP A 160 -34.23 -36.15 12.68
C ASP A 160 -32.87 -36.86 12.85
N VAL A 161 -32.52 -37.23 14.08
CA VAL A 161 -31.29 -37.95 14.43
C VAL A 161 -31.60 -39.23 15.22
N ALA A 162 -30.64 -40.15 15.23
CA ALA A 162 -30.63 -41.36 16.04
C ALA A 162 -29.35 -41.38 16.89
N TRP A 163 -29.35 -42.12 18.01
CA TRP A 163 -28.12 -42.44 18.71
C TRP A 163 -27.39 -43.56 17.95
N VAL A 164 -26.10 -43.37 17.66
CA VAL A 164 -25.23 -44.34 16.95
C VAL A 164 -25.09 -45.65 17.74
N SER A 165 -25.10 -45.56 19.06
CA SER A 165 -25.01 -46.72 19.96
C SER A 165 -25.88 -46.52 21.20
N ALA A 166 -26.49 -47.61 21.65
CA ALA A 166 -27.13 -47.69 22.96
C ALA A 166 -26.11 -47.60 24.12
N VAL A 167 -24.85 -47.93 23.87
CA VAL A 167 -23.74 -48.00 24.84
C VAL A 167 -22.88 -46.72 24.84
N ARG A 168 -23.44 -45.59 24.39
CA ARG A 168 -22.76 -44.28 24.43
C ARG A 168 -22.43 -43.87 25.87
N PRO A 169 -21.30 -43.18 26.13
CA PRO A 169 -20.99 -42.62 27.46
C PRO A 169 -22.09 -41.67 27.96
N LEU A 170 -22.17 -41.45 29.27
CA LEU A 170 -23.07 -40.45 29.84
C LEU A 170 -22.50 -39.04 29.63
N LEU A 171 -23.37 -38.07 29.35
CA LEU A 171 -23.00 -36.65 29.37
C LEU A 171 -22.78 -36.22 30.82
N HIS A 172 -21.55 -35.83 31.15
CA HIS A 172 -21.22 -35.25 32.45
C HIS A 172 -21.68 -33.78 32.48
N LYS A 173 -22.25 -33.34 33.61
CA LYS A 173 -22.81 -31.97 33.76
C LYS A 173 -21.77 -30.85 33.66
N GLU A 174 -20.49 -31.19 33.78
CA GLU A 174 -19.35 -30.26 33.85
C GLU A 174 -18.56 -30.20 32.52
N MET A 175 -18.96 -30.93 31.48
CA MET A 175 -18.35 -30.85 30.15
C MET A 175 -18.46 -29.45 29.55
N SER A 176 -17.37 -28.95 28.95
CA SER A 176 -17.35 -27.73 28.16
C SER A 176 -18.31 -27.79 26.96
N SER A 177 -18.63 -26.62 26.39
CA SER A 177 -19.44 -26.53 25.16
C SER A 177 -18.82 -27.27 23.97
N GLU A 178 -17.48 -27.32 23.90
CA GLU A 178 -16.73 -28.00 22.86
C GLU A 178 -16.80 -29.53 23.02
N GLU A 179 -16.56 -30.05 24.22
CA GLU A 179 -16.72 -31.48 24.52
C GLU A 179 -18.15 -31.96 24.32
N GLN A 180 -19.16 -31.16 24.72
CA GLN A 180 -20.56 -31.46 24.42
C GLN A 180 -20.80 -31.49 22.90
N SER A 181 -20.26 -30.53 22.14
CA SER A 181 -20.39 -30.50 20.69
C SER A 181 -19.76 -31.72 20.03
N LEU A 182 -18.54 -32.10 20.44
CA LEU A 182 -17.84 -33.29 19.99
C LEU A 182 -18.62 -34.57 20.35
N TYR A 183 -19.16 -34.67 21.56
CA TYR A 183 -20.01 -35.79 21.99
C TYR A 183 -21.23 -35.95 21.07
N TYR A 184 -22.00 -34.88 20.82
CA TYR A 184 -23.17 -34.97 19.94
C TYR A 184 -22.76 -35.27 18.49
N ARG A 185 -21.66 -34.68 18.00
CA ARG A 185 -21.08 -34.95 16.66
C ARG A 185 -20.51 -36.37 16.50
N GLN A 186 -20.16 -37.05 17.59
CA GLN A 186 -19.69 -38.44 17.60
C GLN A 186 -20.84 -39.44 17.72
N TRP A 187 -21.73 -39.22 18.70
CA TRP A 187 -22.72 -40.24 19.13
C TRP A 187 -24.10 -40.12 18.49
N THR A 188 -24.40 -39.08 17.71
CA THR A 188 -25.64 -39.00 16.90
C THR A 188 -25.39 -39.34 15.43
N ALA A 189 -26.42 -39.77 14.70
CA ALA A 189 -26.42 -39.95 13.25
C ALA A 189 -27.71 -39.38 12.65
N ALA A 190 -27.62 -38.75 11.48
CA ALA A 190 -28.77 -38.24 10.76
C ALA A 190 -29.68 -39.38 10.28
N ARG A 191 -31.00 -39.14 10.24
CA ARG A 191 -31.99 -40.02 9.59
C ARG A 191 -32.19 -39.62 8.13
N GLN A 192 -32.78 -40.51 7.34
CA GLN A 192 -32.94 -40.38 5.87
C GLN A 192 -33.53 -39.04 5.39
N HIS A 193 -34.40 -38.41 6.18
CA HIS A 193 -35.05 -37.14 5.83
C HIS A 193 -34.27 -35.89 6.28
N HIS A 194 -33.15 -36.05 6.98
CA HIS A 194 -32.30 -34.96 7.45
C HIS A 194 -31.18 -34.67 6.44
N ALA A 195 -30.87 -33.40 6.21
CA ALA A 195 -29.91 -32.95 5.18
C ALA A 195 -28.46 -33.47 5.36
N ASP A 196 -28.15 -34.07 6.52
CA ASP A 196 -26.85 -34.66 6.83
C ASP A 196 -26.77 -36.18 6.58
N PHE A 197 -27.85 -36.81 6.09
CA PHE A 197 -27.88 -38.26 5.88
C PHE A 197 -26.83 -38.79 4.88
N SER A 198 -26.41 -37.96 3.93
CA SER A 198 -25.34 -38.25 2.98
C SER A 198 -23.95 -38.31 3.61
N ASN A 199 -23.74 -37.66 4.77
CA ASN A 199 -22.43 -37.50 5.39
C ASN A 199 -22.12 -38.66 6.36
N GLN A 200 -22.40 -39.89 5.95
CA GLN A 200 -22.05 -41.07 6.73
C GLN A 200 -20.51 -41.22 6.79
N PRO A 201 -19.94 -41.77 7.88
CA PRO A 201 -18.50 -42.04 7.93
C PRO A 201 -18.13 -43.12 6.91
N ASP A 202 -17.07 -42.89 6.14
CA ASP A 202 -16.50 -43.92 5.28
C ASP A 202 -16.02 -45.10 6.12
N ALA A 203 -16.48 -46.30 5.75
CA ALA A 203 -16.25 -47.54 6.51
C ALA A 203 -14.75 -47.92 6.64
N ALA A 204 -13.90 -47.41 5.74
CA ALA A 204 -12.45 -47.58 5.78
C ALA A 204 -11.72 -46.54 6.67
N SER A 205 -12.33 -45.37 6.89
CA SER A 205 -11.63 -44.17 7.38
C SER A 205 -12.01 -43.80 8.81
N GLY A 206 -13.24 -44.11 9.26
CA GLY A 206 -13.77 -43.76 10.59
C GLY A 206 -14.02 -42.27 10.83
N ALA A 207 -13.28 -41.39 10.16
CA ALA A 207 -13.49 -39.95 10.14
C ALA A 207 -14.83 -39.60 9.48
N ARG A 208 -15.62 -38.76 10.15
CA ARG A 208 -16.86 -38.20 9.60
C ARG A 208 -16.54 -36.95 8.79
N SER A 209 -17.15 -36.84 7.60
CA SER A 209 -17.16 -35.60 6.80
C SER A 209 -18.04 -34.53 7.46
N VAL A 210 -17.51 -33.93 8.52
CA VAL A 210 -18.16 -32.82 9.25
C VAL A 210 -17.76 -31.50 8.56
N HIS A 211 -18.70 -30.91 7.82
CA HIS A 211 -18.45 -29.62 7.18
C HIS A 211 -18.12 -28.55 8.25
N PRO A 212 -16.96 -27.86 8.19
CA PRO A 212 -16.47 -27.03 9.29
C PRO A 212 -17.36 -25.82 9.60
N ARG A 213 -18.14 -25.31 8.63
CA ARG A 213 -19.07 -24.18 8.81
C ARG A 213 -20.38 -24.58 9.53
N ARG A 214 -20.42 -25.69 10.28
CA ARG A 214 -21.61 -26.21 10.99
C ARG A 214 -21.57 -25.95 12.50
N LEU A 215 -22.46 -25.08 12.96
CA LEU A 215 -22.60 -24.66 14.36
C LEU A 215 -23.70 -25.48 15.07
N LEU A 216 -23.44 -25.90 16.31
CA LEU A 216 -24.43 -26.56 17.18
C LEU A 216 -24.93 -25.55 18.24
N LEU A 217 -26.19 -25.15 18.16
CA LEU A 217 -26.81 -24.24 19.13
C LEU A 217 -27.36 -25.02 20.33
N THR A 218 -26.57 -25.14 21.40
CA THR A 218 -27.01 -25.75 22.67
C THR A 218 -27.71 -24.74 23.58
N GLY A 219 -28.58 -25.21 24.48
CA GLY A 219 -29.21 -24.36 25.49
C GLY A 219 -30.41 -25.03 26.18
N PRO A 220 -30.69 -24.74 27.48
CA PRO A 220 -31.70 -25.45 28.28
C PRO A 220 -33.12 -25.43 27.69
N PRO A 221 -34.04 -26.30 28.15
CA PRO A 221 -35.46 -26.25 27.77
C PRO A 221 -36.04 -24.84 27.97
N GLN A 222 -36.96 -24.43 27.10
CA GLN A 222 -37.65 -23.12 27.09
C GLN A 222 -36.76 -21.86 26.96
N VAL A 223 -35.44 -21.94 27.18
CA VAL A 223 -34.50 -20.86 26.84
C VAL A 223 -34.49 -20.67 25.31
N GLY A 224 -34.85 -19.46 24.88
CA GLY A 224 -35.34 -19.05 23.56
C GLY A 224 -34.45 -19.27 22.33
N LYS A 225 -33.99 -20.51 22.09
CA LYS A 225 -33.09 -20.93 21.00
C LYS A 225 -33.49 -20.41 19.62
N THR A 226 -34.78 -20.41 19.26
CA THR A 226 -35.25 -19.86 17.97
C THR A 226 -34.97 -18.36 17.86
N GLY A 227 -35.16 -17.59 18.94
CA GLY A 227 -34.80 -16.17 19.00
C GLY A 227 -33.29 -15.96 18.95
N SER A 228 -32.51 -16.78 19.66
CA SER A 228 -31.04 -16.77 19.58
C SER A 228 -30.52 -17.07 18.17
N TYR A 229 -31.14 -18.03 17.48
CA TYR A 229 -30.82 -18.39 16.10
C TYR A 229 -31.16 -17.26 15.12
N LEU A 230 -32.36 -16.68 15.21
CA LEU A 230 -32.76 -15.54 14.37
C LEU A 230 -31.89 -14.29 14.62
N GLN A 231 -31.49 -14.04 15.87
CA GLN A 231 -30.57 -12.95 16.20
C GLN A 231 -29.15 -13.25 15.70
N PHE A 232 -28.68 -14.51 15.77
CA PHE A 232 -27.42 -14.93 15.15
C PHE A 232 -27.44 -14.72 13.63
N LEU A 233 -28.49 -15.16 12.93
CA LEU A 233 -28.67 -14.91 11.50
C LEU A 233 -28.68 -13.42 11.18
N ARG A 234 -29.35 -12.59 11.99
CA ARG A 234 -29.38 -11.13 11.83
C ARG A 234 -28.01 -10.48 12.00
N ILE A 235 -27.20 -10.98 12.95
CA ILE A 235 -25.82 -10.52 13.15
C ILE A 235 -24.94 -10.97 11.98
N LEU A 236 -25.00 -12.26 11.60
CA LEU A 236 -24.24 -12.83 10.49
C LEU A 236 -24.55 -12.13 9.15
N PHE A 237 -25.82 -11.84 8.86
CA PHE A 237 -26.24 -11.09 7.68
C PHE A 237 -25.69 -9.66 7.67
N ARG A 238 -25.74 -8.96 8.81
CA ARG A 238 -25.14 -7.63 8.96
C ARG A 238 -23.62 -7.64 8.83
N MET A 239 -22.95 -8.67 9.35
CA MET A 239 -21.52 -8.88 9.13
C MET A 239 -21.26 -9.07 7.64
N LEU A 240 -21.89 -10.06 6.98
CA LEU A 240 -21.70 -10.35 5.55
C LEU A 240 -21.90 -9.11 4.65
N ILE A 241 -22.85 -8.23 4.96
CA ILE A 241 -22.99 -6.93 4.27
C ILE A 241 -21.74 -6.05 4.50
N ARG A 242 -21.34 -5.80 5.76
CA ARG A 242 -20.13 -5.02 6.08
C ARG A 242 -18.82 -5.64 5.57
N LEU A 243 -18.80 -6.93 5.28
CA LEU A 243 -17.66 -7.63 4.66
C LEU A 243 -17.65 -7.49 3.11
N LEU A 244 -18.78 -7.09 2.52
CA LEU A 244 -18.92 -6.71 1.11
C LEU A 244 -18.86 -5.18 0.92
N GLU A 245 -18.64 -4.42 1.99
CA GLU A 245 -18.44 -2.97 1.97
C GLU A 245 -16.95 -2.62 2.03
N VAL A 246 -16.59 -1.46 1.47
CA VAL A 246 -15.27 -0.85 1.60
C VAL A 246 -15.41 0.66 1.75
N ASP A 247 -14.75 1.24 2.76
CA ASP A 247 -14.65 2.70 2.87
C ASP A 247 -13.75 3.22 1.74
N VAL A 248 -14.29 4.08 0.88
CA VAL A 248 -13.54 4.81 -0.16
C VAL A 248 -13.53 6.30 0.18
N TYR A 249 -12.51 7.02 -0.25
CA TYR A 249 -12.51 8.48 -0.14
C TYR A 249 -13.54 9.10 -1.09
N ASP A 250 -14.24 10.15 -0.63
CA ASP A 250 -15.05 11.02 -1.48
C ASP A 250 -14.15 12.19 -1.94
N GLU A 251 -13.62 12.07 -3.15
CA GLU A 251 -12.52 12.94 -3.62
C GLU A 251 -13.07 14.13 -4.41
N GLU A 252 -13.79 15.02 -3.71
CA GLU A 252 -14.27 16.28 -4.28
C GLU A 252 -13.12 17.14 -4.83
N GLU A 253 -13.30 17.68 -6.04
CA GLU A 253 -12.28 18.53 -6.67
C GLU A 253 -12.18 19.89 -5.99
N ILE A 254 -11.04 20.17 -5.35
CA ILE A 254 -10.72 21.50 -4.83
C ILE A 254 -10.49 22.50 -5.98
N ASN A 255 -10.60 23.79 -5.72
CA ASN A 255 -10.35 24.88 -6.70
C ASN A 255 -11.25 24.89 -7.96
N ALA A 256 -12.28 24.02 -8.05
CA ALA A 256 -13.12 23.88 -9.24
C ALA A 256 -13.84 25.18 -9.66
N ASP A 257 -14.18 26.07 -8.72
CA ASP A 257 -14.85 27.35 -9.02
C ASP A 257 -13.97 28.35 -9.79
N GLN A 258 -12.66 28.09 -9.90
CA GLN A 258 -11.72 28.93 -10.66
C GLN A 258 -11.58 28.47 -12.12
N SER A 259 -11.89 27.20 -12.39
CA SER A 259 -11.90 26.61 -13.73
C SER A 259 -13.25 26.85 -14.42
N GLU A 260 -13.55 28.11 -14.79
CA GLU A 260 -14.48 28.36 -15.91
C GLU A 260 -13.97 27.61 -17.13
N SER A 261 -14.69 26.56 -17.53
CA SER A 261 -14.37 25.77 -18.70
C SER A 261 -14.50 26.62 -19.95
N SER A 262 -13.39 26.82 -20.67
CA SER A 262 -13.47 27.24 -22.07
C SER A 262 -14.17 26.12 -22.85
N GLU A 263 -15.46 26.29 -23.13
CA GLU A 263 -16.29 25.33 -23.87
C GLU A 263 -15.88 25.27 -25.35
N VAL A 264 -14.71 24.69 -25.60
CA VAL A 264 -14.31 24.23 -26.94
C VAL A 264 -15.27 23.10 -27.30
N SER A 265 -16.17 23.37 -28.24
CA SER A 265 -17.32 22.55 -28.58
C SER A 265 -16.98 21.26 -29.33
N GLN A 266 -16.27 20.34 -28.66
CA GLN A 266 -16.34 18.92 -28.99
C GLN A 266 -17.77 18.43 -28.74
N SER A 267 -18.37 17.75 -29.73
CA SER A 267 -19.73 17.24 -29.63
C SER A 267 -19.85 16.20 -28.52
N ALA A 268 -20.78 16.44 -27.58
CA ALA A 268 -21.07 15.51 -26.48
C ALA A 268 -21.46 14.14 -27.05
N GLY A 269 -20.61 13.13 -26.83
CA GLY A 269 -20.80 11.77 -27.33
C GLY A 269 -19.56 11.11 -27.93
N GLU A 270 -18.51 11.86 -28.30
CA GLU A 270 -17.29 11.24 -28.84
C GLU A 270 -16.52 10.42 -27.76
N PRO A 271 -16.12 9.16 -28.04
CA PRO A 271 -15.50 8.28 -27.06
C PRO A 271 -14.00 8.55 -26.80
N TRP A 272 -13.32 9.29 -27.68
CA TRP A 272 -11.91 9.63 -27.56
C TRP A 272 -11.66 11.09 -27.98
N PRO A 273 -10.62 11.76 -27.45
CA PRO A 273 -10.27 13.12 -27.87
C PRO A 273 -9.67 13.13 -29.28
N ASP A 274 -10.19 13.99 -30.15
CA ASP A 274 -9.47 14.40 -31.36
C ASP A 274 -8.21 15.20 -31.00
N ILE A 275 -7.08 14.85 -31.61
CA ILE A 275 -5.78 15.46 -31.36
C ILE A 275 -5.71 16.94 -31.82
N GLU A 276 -6.43 17.32 -32.88
CA GLU A 276 -6.28 18.64 -33.52
C GLU A 276 -7.08 19.73 -32.80
N SER A 277 -8.14 19.34 -32.10
CA SER A 277 -8.86 20.17 -31.13
C SER A 277 -8.24 20.08 -29.73
N PHE A 278 -7.91 18.89 -29.23
CA PHE A 278 -7.36 18.72 -27.88
C PHE A 278 -5.99 19.38 -27.68
N SER A 279 -5.10 19.35 -28.68
CA SER A 279 -3.80 20.03 -28.61
C SER A 279 -3.90 21.56 -28.44
N LYS A 280 -5.02 22.15 -28.86
CA LYS A 280 -5.34 23.59 -28.72
C LYS A 280 -6.00 23.92 -27.37
N MET A 281 -6.43 22.92 -26.60
CA MET A 281 -6.97 23.13 -25.26
C MET A 281 -5.86 23.69 -24.35
N PRO A 282 -6.11 24.75 -23.55
CA PRO A 282 -5.16 25.22 -22.55
C PRO A 282 -4.96 24.15 -21.47
N PHE A 283 -3.76 24.06 -20.89
CA PHE A 283 -3.51 23.20 -19.74
C PHE A 283 -3.95 23.90 -18.46
N ASP A 284 -4.84 23.26 -17.70
CA ASP A 284 -5.18 23.75 -16.36
C ASP A 284 -4.06 23.39 -15.38
N VAL A 285 -3.28 24.40 -15.01
CA VAL A 285 -2.22 24.32 -14.00
C VAL A 285 -2.76 24.19 -12.58
N SER A 286 -4.06 24.44 -12.37
CA SER A 286 -4.72 24.38 -11.06
C SER A 286 -4.73 22.95 -10.52
N VAL A 287 -4.30 22.78 -9.27
CA VAL A 287 -4.30 21.47 -8.62
C VAL A 287 -5.68 21.23 -8.01
N HIS A 288 -6.41 20.27 -8.57
CA HIS A 288 -7.78 19.92 -8.16
C HIS A 288 -7.88 18.72 -7.22
N ASP A 289 -6.78 18.01 -6.96
CA ASP A 289 -6.78 16.81 -6.12
C ASP A 289 -6.83 17.17 -4.61
N PRO A 290 -7.85 16.73 -3.85
CA PRO A 290 -7.95 17.04 -2.43
C PRO A 290 -6.79 16.48 -1.59
N LYS A 291 -5.99 15.52 -2.10
CA LYS A 291 -4.73 15.08 -1.45
C LYS A 291 -3.69 16.20 -1.31
N TYR A 292 -3.85 17.31 -2.05
CA TYR A 292 -2.94 18.45 -2.07
C TYR A 292 -3.53 19.75 -1.49
N GLY A 293 -4.71 19.72 -0.85
CA GLY A 293 -5.37 20.91 -0.28
C GLY A 293 -4.62 21.65 0.84
N SER A 294 -3.48 21.13 1.31
CA SER A 294 -2.57 21.75 2.29
C SER A 294 -1.21 22.16 1.71
N MET A 295 -1.15 22.32 0.38
CA MET A 295 0.04 22.72 -0.36
C MET A 295 -0.12 24.08 -1.04
N SER A 296 1.00 24.66 -1.48
CA SER A 296 0.99 25.88 -2.28
C SER A 296 0.10 25.76 -3.52
N LEU A 297 -0.55 26.88 -3.89
CA LEU A 297 -1.32 26.95 -5.12
C LEU A 297 -0.39 27.27 -6.30
N VAL A 298 -0.62 26.66 -7.46
CA VAL A 298 0.06 27.07 -8.69
C VAL A 298 -0.57 28.39 -9.17
N TYR A 299 0.25 29.37 -9.50
CA TYR A 299 -0.20 30.70 -9.89
C TYR A 299 -0.97 30.69 -11.22
N THR A 300 -2.07 31.44 -11.25
CA THR A 300 -2.74 31.87 -12.49
C THR A 300 -3.11 33.35 -12.39
N GLU A 301 -3.35 33.98 -13.53
CA GLU A 301 -3.89 35.35 -13.59
C GLU A 301 -5.24 35.46 -12.84
N LYS A 302 -6.05 34.39 -12.83
CA LYS A 302 -7.32 34.34 -12.07
C LYS A 302 -7.08 34.43 -10.56
N LEU A 303 -6.08 33.71 -10.01
CA LEU A 303 -5.73 33.81 -8.59
C LEU A 303 -5.34 35.24 -8.17
N ALA A 304 -4.70 36.01 -9.06
CA ALA A 304 -4.37 37.41 -8.81
C ALA A 304 -5.61 38.33 -8.73
N GLY A 305 -6.73 37.94 -9.37
CA GLY A 305 -8.00 38.67 -9.31
C GLY A 305 -8.73 38.54 -7.97
N VAL A 306 -8.52 37.44 -7.23
CA VAL A 306 -9.25 37.12 -6.00
C VAL A 306 -8.90 38.11 -4.88
N LYS A 307 -9.90 38.85 -4.40
CA LYS A 307 -9.82 39.60 -3.14
C LYS A 307 -10.02 38.62 -1.99
N GLN A 308 -8.99 38.40 -1.17
CA GLN A 308 -9.19 37.77 0.13
C GLN A 308 -9.73 38.83 1.10
N ASP A 309 -11.01 38.72 1.47
CA ASP A 309 -11.53 39.45 2.63
C ASP A 309 -10.91 38.85 3.90
N THR A 310 -10.29 39.72 4.70
CA THR A 310 -9.36 39.40 5.81
C THR A 310 -10.01 38.71 7.01
N GLU A 311 -11.17 38.07 6.85
CA GLU A 311 -11.97 37.47 7.92
C GLU A 311 -12.26 35.98 7.67
N ALA A 312 -12.39 35.55 6.41
CA ALA A 312 -12.67 34.16 6.04
C ALA A 312 -11.55 33.17 6.44
N ILE A 313 -10.34 33.65 6.72
CA ILE A 313 -9.19 32.84 7.14
C ILE A 313 -8.60 33.39 8.47
N LYS A 314 -9.45 33.76 9.43
CA LYS A 314 -9.04 34.13 10.80
C LYS A 314 -9.26 33.06 11.87
N GLU A 315 -10.07 32.03 11.61
CA GLU A 315 -10.32 30.94 12.58
C GLU A 315 -9.57 29.63 12.28
N SER A 316 -8.71 29.60 11.26
CA SER A 316 -7.72 28.53 11.11
C SER A 316 -6.66 28.63 12.22
N LYS A 317 -6.99 28.07 13.39
CA LYS A 317 -6.00 27.54 14.33
C LYS A 317 -5.16 26.47 13.62
N VAL A 318 -4.17 25.91 14.33
CA VAL A 318 -3.52 24.66 13.94
C VAL A 318 -4.52 23.52 14.11
N GLU A 319 -5.51 23.45 13.21
CA GLU A 319 -6.37 22.29 13.04
C GLU A 319 -5.56 21.16 12.39
N GLU A 320 -5.82 19.93 12.80
CA GLU A 320 -5.31 18.75 12.11
C GLU A 320 -5.78 18.76 10.64
N PRO A 321 -4.98 18.28 9.68
CA PRO A 321 -5.35 18.29 8.27
C PRO A 321 -6.71 17.60 8.10
N ARG A 322 -7.71 18.37 7.64
CA ARG A 322 -9.13 17.96 7.62
C ARG A 322 -9.25 16.54 7.08
N LYS A 323 -9.71 15.63 7.94
CA LYS A 323 -9.81 14.20 7.63
C LYS A 323 -10.68 14.03 6.39
N ARG A 324 -10.05 13.65 5.26
CA ARG A 324 -10.71 13.40 3.98
C ARG A 324 -11.93 12.50 4.19
N GLU A 325 -13.06 12.93 3.64
CA GLU A 325 -14.33 12.25 3.84
C GLU A 325 -14.32 10.87 3.19
N THR A 326 -15.08 9.94 3.77
CA THR A 326 -15.11 8.54 3.34
C THR A 326 -16.52 8.01 3.30
N VAL A 327 -16.90 7.41 2.18
CA VAL A 327 -18.20 6.77 1.96
C VAL A 327 -18.00 5.27 1.90
N SER A 328 -18.84 4.50 2.60
CA SER A 328 -18.86 3.04 2.45
C SER A 328 -19.52 2.66 1.12
N MET A 329 -18.80 1.91 0.30
CA MET A 329 -19.24 1.43 -1.01
C MET A 329 -19.35 -0.09 -1.04
N MET A 330 -20.41 -0.59 -1.67
CA MET A 330 -20.54 -2.01 -1.97
C MET A 330 -19.51 -2.44 -3.01
N LEU A 331 -18.72 -3.46 -2.69
CA LEU A 331 -17.79 -4.11 -3.61
C LEU A 331 -18.54 -4.70 -4.81
N THR A 332 -17.92 -4.60 -5.98
CA THR A 332 -18.45 -5.12 -7.24
C THR A 332 -17.72 -6.39 -7.65
N LYS A 333 -18.27 -7.12 -8.64
CA LYS A 333 -17.59 -8.25 -9.30
C LYS A 333 -16.27 -7.90 -10.02
N TYR A 334 -15.88 -6.62 -10.05
CA TYR A 334 -14.63 -6.11 -10.63
C TYR A 334 -13.66 -5.55 -9.57
N ALA A 335 -13.94 -5.68 -8.28
CA ALA A 335 -13.11 -5.10 -7.24
C ALA A 335 -11.71 -5.75 -7.16
N ALA A 336 -10.68 -4.94 -6.91
CA ALA A 336 -9.33 -5.41 -6.62
C ALA A 336 -9.11 -5.87 -5.16
N TYR A 337 -10.16 -5.82 -4.33
CA TYR A 337 -10.09 -6.10 -2.89
C TYR A 337 -10.64 -7.50 -2.56
N ASN A 338 -9.80 -8.32 -1.91
CA ASN A 338 -9.97 -9.78 -1.91
C ASN A 338 -10.46 -10.39 -0.59
N THR A 339 -10.79 -9.61 0.44
CA THR A 339 -10.90 -10.11 1.83
C THR A 339 -11.92 -11.24 2.01
N PHE A 340 -12.96 -11.32 1.17
CA PHE A 340 -13.97 -12.39 1.21
C PHE A 340 -14.32 -13.01 -0.15
N HIS A 341 -13.63 -12.63 -1.23
CA HIS A 341 -13.86 -13.25 -2.55
C HIS A 341 -13.05 -14.56 -2.68
N HIS A 342 -13.35 -15.51 -1.79
CA HIS A 342 -12.72 -16.83 -1.71
C HIS A 342 -13.14 -17.77 -2.86
N CYS A 343 -13.21 -17.27 -4.09
CA CYS A 343 -13.28 -18.12 -5.28
C CYS A 343 -11.90 -18.76 -5.52
N GLU A 344 -11.89 -19.94 -6.15
CA GLU A 344 -10.67 -20.70 -6.42
C GLU A 344 -9.69 -19.90 -7.30
N GLN A 345 -10.22 -19.06 -8.19
CA GLN A 345 -9.43 -18.18 -9.08
C GLN A 345 -8.67 -17.08 -8.31
N CYS A 346 -9.31 -16.45 -7.31
CA CYS A 346 -8.63 -15.50 -6.42
C CYS A 346 -7.57 -16.17 -5.56
N HIS A 347 -7.81 -17.40 -5.13
CA HIS A 347 -6.83 -18.16 -4.36
C HIS A 347 -5.63 -18.56 -5.22
N GLN A 348 -5.84 -19.02 -6.46
CA GLN A 348 -4.77 -19.30 -7.44
C GLN A 348 -3.96 -18.03 -7.79
N TYR A 349 -4.62 -16.89 -7.97
CA TYR A 349 -3.92 -15.63 -8.28
C TYR A 349 -2.98 -15.15 -7.16
N MET A 350 -3.18 -15.60 -5.91
CA MET A 350 -2.26 -15.33 -4.78
C MET A 350 -1.37 -16.54 -4.41
N ASP A 351 -1.79 -17.76 -4.76
CA ASP A 351 -1.34 -19.08 -4.28
C ASP A 351 -0.93 -19.13 -2.79
N PHE A 352 -1.92 -19.00 -1.92
CA PHE A 352 -1.77 -19.27 -0.47
C PHE A 352 -2.03 -20.75 -0.12
N THR A 353 -1.41 -21.69 -0.83
CA THR A 353 -1.49 -23.13 -0.53
C THR A 353 -0.66 -23.49 0.71
N ALA A 354 -1.33 -23.65 1.85
CA ALA A 354 -0.73 -23.95 3.16
C ALA A 354 -0.04 -25.34 3.30
N ALA A 355 0.30 -25.99 2.18
CA ALA A 355 0.95 -27.31 2.12
C ALA A 355 1.98 -27.45 0.97
N SER A 356 2.18 -26.43 0.15
CA SER A 356 3.22 -26.44 -0.89
C SER A 356 4.53 -25.83 -0.38
N GLN A 357 5.65 -26.33 -0.89
CA GLN A 357 6.96 -25.68 -0.75
C GLN A 357 6.93 -24.27 -1.36
N MET A 358 7.93 -23.44 -1.05
CA MET A 358 8.01 -22.05 -1.53
C MET A 358 7.74 -21.96 -3.03
N SER A 359 6.89 -21.00 -3.43
CA SER A 359 6.56 -20.73 -4.83
C SER A 359 7.85 -20.62 -5.66
N ASP A 360 8.00 -21.52 -6.61
CA ASP A 360 9.23 -21.68 -7.39
C ASP A 360 9.47 -20.42 -8.22
N SER A 361 10.39 -19.58 -7.73
CA SER A 361 10.56 -18.17 -8.09
C SER A 361 12.04 -17.84 -8.23
N THR A 362 12.39 -17.37 -9.42
CA THR A 362 13.75 -17.12 -9.88
C THR A 362 14.16 -15.67 -9.58
N LEU A 363 15.40 -15.48 -9.13
CA LEU A 363 15.97 -14.15 -8.86
C LEU A 363 16.88 -13.77 -10.03
N HIS A 364 16.61 -12.63 -10.67
CA HIS A 364 17.41 -12.12 -11.78
C HIS A 364 17.84 -10.68 -11.51
N ALA A 365 19.14 -10.41 -11.64
CA ALA A 365 19.65 -9.04 -11.68
C ALA A 365 19.43 -8.43 -13.07
N PHE A 366 19.04 -7.16 -13.12
CA PHE A 366 18.93 -6.33 -14.32
C PHE A 366 19.69 -5.03 -14.06
N THR A 367 20.64 -4.68 -14.93
CA THR A 367 21.54 -3.54 -14.72
C THR A 367 21.43 -2.54 -15.86
N PHE A 368 21.40 -1.24 -15.54
CA PHE A 368 21.44 -0.16 -16.53
C PHE A 368 22.21 1.07 -16.02
N SER A 369 22.84 1.82 -16.92
CA SER A 369 23.53 3.07 -16.61
C SER A 369 22.55 4.26 -16.61
N SER A 370 22.33 4.92 -15.47
CA SER A 370 21.52 6.16 -15.42
C SER A 370 22.41 7.40 -15.26
N SER A 371 22.32 8.33 -16.21
CA SER A 371 23.09 9.58 -16.20
C SER A 371 22.70 10.53 -15.05
N MET A 372 21.52 10.37 -14.46
CA MET A 372 21.05 11.15 -13.30
C MET A 372 21.64 10.66 -11.98
N LEU A 373 22.05 9.39 -11.90
CA LEU A 373 22.66 8.79 -10.72
C LEU A 373 24.19 8.69 -10.85
N GLY A 374 24.73 8.71 -12.07
CA GLY A 374 26.17 8.70 -12.36
C GLY A 374 26.83 7.32 -12.29
N GLU A 375 26.06 6.28 -11.99
CA GLU A 375 26.53 4.90 -11.73
C GLU A 375 25.65 3.86 -12.47
N GLU A 376 26.08 2.61 -12.48
CA GLU A 376 25.26 1.49 -12.92
C GLU A 376 24.25 1.08 -11.84
N VAL A 377 22.96 1.15 -12.16
CA VAL A 377 21.86 0.79 -11.28
C VAL A 377 21.53 -0.70 -11.48
N GLN A 378 21.75 -1.51 -10.44
CA GLN A 378 21.36 -2.91 -10.43
C GLN A 378 20.04 -3.11 -9.69
N LEU A 379 18.98 -3.45 -10.43
CA LEU A 379 17.69 -3.85 -9.87
C LEU A 379 17.59 -5.38 -9.80
N TYR A 380 16.75 -5.90 -8.89
CA TYR A 380 16.49 -7.33 -8.79
C TYR A 380 15.02 -7.66 -9.08
N PHE A 381 14.79 -8.55 -10.03
CA PHE A 381 13.48 -9.14 -10.30
C PHE A 381 13.35 -10.48 -9.58
N ILE A 382 12.28 -10.66 -8.80
CA ILE A 382 11.79 -11.97 -8.37
C ILE A 382 10.64 -12.34 -9.29
N ILE A 383 10.80 -13.41 -10.07
CA ILE A 383 9.86 -13.83 -11.11
C ILE A 383 9.31 -15.21 -10.74
N PRO A 384 7.99 -15.37 -10.52
CA PRO A 384 7.36 -16.68 -10.43
C PRO A 384 7.45 -17.41 -11.77
N LYS A 385 7.74 -18.73 -11.79
CA LYS A 385 7.84 -19.50 -13.06
C LYS A 385 6.59 -19.44 -13.94
N SER A 386 5.42 -19.23 -13.34
CA SER A 386 4.14 -18.98 -14.05
C SER A 386 4.13 -17.68 -14.88
N LYS A 387 5.09 -16.79 -14.68
CA LYS A 387 5.20 -15.45 -15.28
C LYS A 387 6.43 -15.23 -16.16
N GLU A 388 7.38 -16.18 -16.21
CA GLU A 388 8.61 -16.08 -17.03
C GLU A 388 8.32 -15.87 -18.53
N SER A 389 7.13 -16.27 -19.01
CA SER A 389 6.67 -16.03 -20.39
C SER A 389 6.52 -14.54 -20.78
N HIS A 390 6.50 -13.63 -19.81
CA HIS A 390 6.52 -12.18 -20.04
C HIS A 390 7.93 -11.60 -20.24
N PHE A 391 9.00 -12.41 -20.15
CA PHE A 391 10.39 -11.94 -20.16
C PHE A 391 11.25 -12.66 -21.21
N VAL A 392 12.33 -12.04 -21.63
CA VAL A 392 13.37 -12.62 -22.50
C VAL A 392 14.58 -12.91 -21.64
N PHE A 393 15.02 -14.16 -21.66
CA PHE A 393 16.23 -14.60 -20.98
C PHE A 393 17.26 -15.01 -22.03
N SER A 394 18.52 -14.73 -21.71
CA SER A 394 19.68 -15.12 -22.48
C SER A 394 19.71 -16.60 -22.85
N LYS A 395 20.45 -16.95 -23.91
CA LYS A 395 20.57 -18.33 -24.42
C LYS A 395 21.13 -19.36 -23.40
N GLN A 396 21.65 -18.88 -22.26
CA GLN A 396 22.11 -19.70 -21.14
C GLN A 396 21.08 -19.80 -19.98
N GLY A 397 19.91 -19.20 -20.13
CA GLY A 397 18.77 -19.27 -19.20
C GLY A 397 18.89 -18.47 -17.89
N LYS A 398 20.07 -17.90 -17.58
CA LYS A 398 20.33 -17.26 -16.28
C LYS A 398 20.10 -15.75 -16.26
N HIS A 399 20.60 -15.02 -17.27
CA HIS A 399 20.49 -13.55 -17.30
C HIS A 399 19.20 -13.10 -18.00
N LEU A 400 18.55 -12.08 -17.41
CA LEU A 400 17.35 -11.42 -17.90
C LEU A 400 17.75 -10.32 -18.89
N GLU A 401 17.32 -10.44 -20.15
CA GLU A 401 17.66 -9.49 -21.22
C GLU A 401 16.59 -8.40 -21.38
N SER A 402 15.30 -8.75 -21.29
CA SER A 402 14.21 -7.76 -21.36
C SER A 402 12.88 -8.28 -20.77
N MET A 403 11.98 -7.33 -20.47
CA MET A 403 10.55 -7.54 -20.29
C MET A 403 9.86 -7.33 -21.65
N ARG A 404 9.06 -8.30 -22.10
CA ARG A 404 8.49 -8.30 -23.45
C ARG A 404 7.46 -7.18 -23.63
N LEU A 405 7.59 -6.40 -24.71
CA LEU A 405 6.62 -5.37 -25.08
C LEU A 405 5.82 -5.79 -26.33
N PRO A 406 4.49 -5.58 -26.36
CA PRO A 406 3.66 -5.87 -27.52
C PRO A 406 3.85 -4.81 -28.62
N LEU A 407 3.17 -4.99 -29.75
CA LEU A 407 3.18 -4.01 -30.84
C LEU A 407 1.99 -3.04 -30.75
N VAL A 408 2.20 -1.82 -31.24
CA VAL A 408 1.15 -0.80 -31.44
C VAL A 408 0.03 -1.35 -32.34
N SER A 409 0.38 -2.18 -33.32
CA SER A 409 -0.57 -2.85 -34.23
C SER A 409 -1.42 -3.95 -33.61
N ASP A 410 -1.05 -4.49 -32.43
CA ASP A 410 -1.73 -5.65 -31.85
C ASP A 410 -3.17 -5.30 -31.43
N LYS A 411 -4.12 -6.17 -31.77
CA LYS A 411 -5.56 -6.01 -31.45
C LYS A 411 -6.10 -7.16 -30.59
N ASN A 412 -5.25 -7.74 -29.74
CA ASN A 412 -5.62 -8.85 -28.87
C ASN A 412 -6.49 -8.37 -27.68
N LEU A 413 -7.81 -8.42 -27.84
CA LEU A 413 -8.79 -8.03 -26.82
C LEU A 413 -8.77 -8.92 -25.55
N ASN A 414 -8.00 -10.01 -25.52
CA ASN A 414 -7.85 -10.89 -24.38
C ASN A 414 -6.62 -10.56 -23.49
N ALA A 415 -5.93 -9.46 -23.79
CA ALA A 415 -4.82 -8.93 -23.00
C ALA A 415 -4.93 -7.39 -22.87
N VAL A 416 -4.16 -6.84 -21.94
CA VAL A 416 -3.82 -5.40 -21.87
C VAL A 416 -2.36 -5.25 -22.30
N LYS A 417 -2.03 -4.19 -23.05
CA LYS A 417 -0.68 -4.00 -23.61
C LYS A 417 0.33 -3.48 -22.61
N SER A 418 -0.10 -2.54 -21.77
CA SER A 418 0.77 -1.73 -20.93
C SER A 418 1.10 -2.47 -19.63
N PRO A 419 2.39 -2.69 -19.30
CA PRO A 419 2.79 -3.24 -18.01
C PRO A 419 2.32 -2.34 -16.86
N ILE A 420 1.73 -2.94 -15.82
CA ILE A 420 1.22 -2.24 -14.65
C ILE A 420 2.29 -2.30 -13.55
N PHE A 421 2.77 -1.15 -13.11
CA PHE A 421 3.67 -0.99 -11.97
C PHE A 421 2.90 -0.43 -10.77
N THR A 422 3.01 -1.10 -9.62
CA THR A 422 2.48 -0.61 -8.35
C THR A 422 3.64 -0.36 -7.38
N PRO A 423 4.00 0.91 -7.09
CA PRO A 423 5.03 1.22 -6.11
C PRO A 423 4.56 0.88 -4.69
N SER A 424 5.46 0.32 -3.87
CA SER A 424 5.12 -0.07 -2.51
C SER A 424 4.95 1.13 -1.59
N SER A 425 3.90 1.09 -0.77
CA SER A 425 3.63 2.09 0.26
C SER A 425 3.71 1.52 1.69
N GLY A 426 4.37 0.36 1.83
CA GLY A 426 4.42 -0.45 3.06
C GLY A 426 3.16 -1.28 3.33
N ARG A 427 2.15 -1.24 2.47
CA ARG A 427 0.81 -1.84 2.66
C ARG A 427 0.70 -3.32 2.23
N HIS A 428 1.75 -4.11 2.39
CA HIS A 428 1.79 -5.53 2.00
C HIS A 428 0.56 -6.36 2.43
N GLU A 429 -0.03 -6.10 3.60
CA GLU A 429 -1.28 -6.76 4.07
C GLU A 429 -2.59 -6.13 3.57
N HIS A 430 -2.61 -4.82 3.31
CA HIS A 430 -3.83 -4.01 3.22
C HIS A 430 -4.08 -3.36 1.85
N GLY A 431 -3.05 -3.34 0.99
CA GLY A 431 -3.08 -2.83 -0.38
C GLY A 431 -3.80 -3.76 -1.35
N LEU A 432 -4.13 -3.23 -2.54
CA LEU A 432 -5.09 -3.81 -3.48
C LEU A 432 -4.38 -4.40 -4.70
N LEU A 433 -3.58 -5.44 -4.44
CA LEU A 433 -2.68 -6.04 -5.41
C LEU A 433 -3.29 -7.25 -6.15
N ASN A 434 -4.51 -7.68 -5.77
CA ASN A 434 -5.25 -8.68 -6.53
C ASN A 434 -6.04 -8.03 -7.67
N LEU A 435 -5.40 -7.88 -8.82
CA LEU A 435 -6.05 -7.30 -10.00
C LEU A 435 -6.91 -8.31 -10.78
N PHE A 436 -7.03 -9.59 -10.38
CA PHE A 436 -7.68 -10.64 -11.17
C PHE A 436 -9.11 -10.27 -11.62
N HIS A 437 -9.97 -9.84 -10.70
CA HIS A 437 -11.35 -9.45 -11.01
C HIS A 437 -11.45 -8.08 -11.68
N ALA A 438 -10.58 -7.13 -11.32
CA ALA A 438 -10.45 -5.86 -12.04
C ALA A 438 -10.04 -6.07 -13.51
N MET A 439 -9.31 -7.16 -13.80
CA MET A 439 -8.87 -7.55 -15.13
C MET A 439 -9.77 -8.59 -15.82
N GLU A 440 -10.91 -8.97 -15.22
CA GLU A 440 -11.82 -10.01 -15.72
C GLU A 440 -11.12 -11.36 -16.03
N GLY A 441 -10.01 -11.67 -15.35
CA GLY A 441 -9.17 -12.83 -15.62
C GLY A 441 -8.36 -12.78 -16.93
N THR A 442 -8.29 -11.64 -17.62
CA THR A 442 -7.44 -11.47 -18.82
C THR A 442 -5.96 -11.45 -18.48
N SER A 443 -5.11 -11.81 -19.45
CA SER A 443 -3.67 -11.81 -19.25
C SER A 443 -3.13 -10.38 -19.16
N HIS A 444 -2.35 -10.12 -18.13
CA HIS A 444 -1.78 -8.81 -17.82
C HIS A 444 -0.46 -8.99 -17.06
N LEU A 445 0.43 -8.02 -17.26
CA LEU A 445 1.74 -7.96 -16.62
C LEU A 445 1.67 -6.95 -15.47
N HIS A 446 1.83 -7.42 -14.23
CA HIS A 446 1.77 -6.61 -13.02
C HIS A 446 3.05 -6.80 -12.22
N LEU A 447 3.73 -5.70 -11.90
CA LEU A 447 4.98 -5.65 -11.15
C LEU A 447 4.77 -4.86 -9.85
N LEU A 448 5.12 -5.49 -8.73
CA LEU A 448 5.16 -4.85 -7.42
C LEU A 448 6.56 -4.25 -7.23
N VAL A 449 6.66 -2.92 -7.15
CA VAL A 449 7.94 -2.22 -7.05
C VAL A 449 8.23 -1.95 -5.58
N VAL A 450 9.05 -2.80 -4.98
CA VAL A 450 9.24 -2.89 -3.53
C VAL A 450 10.60 -2.35 -3.11
N LYS A 451 10.64 -1.68 -1.96
CA LYS A 451 11.91 -1.38 -1.28
C LYS A 451 12.54 -2.67 -0.75
N GLU A 452 13.86 -2.72 -0.67
CA GLU A 452 14.62 -3.89 -0.25
C GLU A 452 14.19 -4.41 1.13
N TYR A 453 14.02 -3.53 2.13
CA TYR A 453 13.53 -3.93 3.46
C TYR A 453 12.07 -4.44 3.46
N GLU A 454 11.28 -4.13 2.42
CA GLU A 454 9.90 -4.59 2.27
C GLU A 454 9.78 -5.91 1.51
N MET A 455 10.80 -6.30 0.74
CA MET A 455 10.79 -7.51 -0.08
C MET A 455 10.41 -8.78 0.70
N PRO A 456 10.92 -9.07 1.91
CA PRO A 456 10.53 -10.27 2.66
C PRO A 456 9.05 -10.25 3.09
N LEU A 457 8.48 -9.06 3.30
CA LEU A 457 7.06 -8.90 3.63
C LEU A 457 6.20 -9.11 2.39
N TYR A 458 6.49 -8.44 1.28
CA TYR A 458 5.74 -8.64 0.03
C TYR A 458 5.84 -10.09 -0.45
N ARG A 459 7.02 -10.74 -0.39
CA ARG A 459 7.20 -12.16 -0.75
C ARG A 459 6.40 -13.12 0.13
N LYS A 460 6.09 -12.77 1.38
CA LYS A 460 5.24 -13.55 2.29
C LYS A 460 3.74 -13.45 1.94
N TYR A 461 3.25 -12.26 1.54
CA TYR A 461 1.81 -12.03 1.32
C TYR A 461 1.37 -12.14 -0.14
N TRP A 462 2.29 -11.97 -1.10
CA TRP A 462 2.03 -11.98 -2.54
C TRP A 462 3.04 -12.85 -3.31
N PRO A 463 3.24 -14.13 -2.94
CA PRO A 463 4.32 -14.97 -3.48
C PRO A 463 4.23 -15.23 -4.99
N ASN A 464 3.03 -15.16 -5.58
CA ASN A 464 2.77 -15.41 -7.01
C ASN A 464 2.85 -14.14 -7.89
N HIS A 465 3.32 -13.01 -7.34
CA HIS A 465 3.50 -11.74 -8.05
C HIS A 465 4.96 -11.49 -8.44
N ILE A 466 5.17 -10.79 -9.55
CA ILE A 466 6.51 -10.30 -9.94
C ILE A 466 6.89 -9.16 -9.00
N MET A 467 8.08 -9.22 -8.41
CA MET A 467 8.60 -8.14 -7.55
C MET A 467 9.85 -7.53 -8.18
N LEU A 468 9.81 -6.22 -8.38
CA LEU A 468 10.97 -5.40 -8.72
C LEU A 468 11.51 -4.80 -7.42
N VAL A 469 12.63 -5.32 -6.93
CA VAL A 469 13.28 -4.86 -5.71
C VAL A 469 14.22 -3.70 -6.04
N LEU A 470 14.00 -2.57 -5.37
CA LEU A 470 14.84 -1.37 -5.50
C LEU A 470 16.12 -1.50 -4.65
N PRO A 471 17.26 -0.91 -5.08
CA PRO A 471 18.53 -0.97 -4.34
C PRO A 471 18.42 -0.34 -2.95
N GLY A 472 19.22 -0.83 -2.00
CA GLY A 472 19.15 -0.42 -0.59
C GLY A 472 19.31 1.09 -0.33
N MET A 473 20.01 1.83 -1.20
CA MET A 473 20.10 3.29 -1.13
C MET A 473 18.73 4.00 -1.22
N PHE A 474 17.75 3.38 -1.88
CA PHE A 474 16.39 3.92 -2.03
C PHE A 474 15.43 3.50 -0.91
N ASN A 475 15.89 2.71 0.08
CA ASN A 475 15.08 2.34 1.25
C ASN A 475 14.53 3.57 1.98
N ASN A 476 15.35 4.61 2.16
CA ASN A 476 14.94 5.86 2.79
C ASN A 476 14.36 6.91 1.81
N ALA A 477 14.40 6.66 0.51
CA ALA A 477 13.97 7.65 -0.49
C ALA A 477 12.44 7.84 -0.56
N GLY A 478 12.02 8.97 -1.11
CA GLY A 478 10.60 9.31 -1.30
C GLY A 478 9.93 8.57 -2.48
N VAL A 479 8.65 8.86 -2.70
CA VAL A 479 7.86 8.27 -3.81
C VAL A 479 8.39 8.68 -5.19
N GLY A 480 9.05 9.85 -5.29
CA GLY A 480 9.73 10.30 -6.52
C GLY A 480 10.78 9.31 -7.02
N ALA A 481 11.57 8.71 -6.11
CA ALA A 481 12.58 7.69 -6.46
C ALA A 481 11.95 6.44 -7.08
N ALA A 482 10.85 5.94 -6.52
CA ALA A 482 10.17 4.76 -7.06
C ALA A 482 9.65 5.02 -8.48
N ARG A 483 9.02 6.19 -8.71
CA ARG A 483 8.52 6.59 -10.04
C ARG A 483 9.65 6.86 -11.05
N PHE A 484 10.76 7.45 -10.59
CA PHE A 484 11.97 7.63 -11.38
C PHE A 484 12.54 6.29 -11.85
N LEU A 485 12.78 5.35 -10.93
CA LEU A 485 13.33 4.04 -11.27
C LEU A 485 12.39 3.21 -12.16
N ILE A 486 11.07 3.30 -11.94
CA ILE A 486 10.06 2.71 -12.86
C ILE A 486 10.22 3.27 -14.28
N LYS A 487 10.36 4.59 -14.41
CA LYS A 487 10.47 5.27 -15.71
C LYS A 487 11.78 4.95 -16.42
N GLU A 488 12.92 5.03 -15.72
CA GLU A 488 14.25 4.71 -16.26
C GLU A 488 14.32 3.25 -16.73
N LEU A 489 13.95 2.29 -15.86
CA LEU A 489 13.89 0.87 -16.21
C LEU A 489 13.06 0.65 -17.46
N SER A 490 11.87 1.25 -17.51
CA SER A 490 10.95 1.06 -18.63
C SER A 490 11.48 1.67 -19.93
N TYR A 491 12.19 2.81 -19.86
CA TYR A 491 12.87 3.41 -21.01
C TYR A 491 14.01 2.52 -21.54
N HIS A 492 14.90 2.04 -20.67
CA HIS A 492 15.95 1.09 -21.07
C HIS A 492 15.35 -0.19 -21.66
N ASN A 493 14.26 -0.70 -21.06
CA ASN A 493 13.55 -1.87 -21.57
C ASN A 493 12.91 -1.64 -22.96
N LEU A 494 12.38 -0.44 -23.22
CA LEU A 494 11.84 -0.08 -24.54
C LEU A 494 12.93 -0.09 -25.61
N GLU A 495 14.11 0.47 -25.33
CA GLU A 495 15.23 0.44 -26.28
C GLU A 495 15.79 -0.98 -26.50
N LEU A 496 15.83 -1.81 -25.46
CA LEU A 496 16.21 -3.24 -25.57
C LEU A 496 15.21 -4.03 -26.44
N GLU A 497 13.91 -3.88 -26.19
CA GLU A 497 12.87 -4.51 -27.02
C GLU A 497 12.85 -3.97 -28.46
N ARG A 498 13.11 -2.67 -28.66
CA ARG A 498 13.28 -2.08 -30.00
C ARG A 498 14.45 -2.72 -30.73
N ASN A 499 15.62 -2.86 -30.12
CA ASN A 499 16.77 -3.54 -30.73
C ASN A 499 16.41 -4.99 -31.10
N ARG A 500 15.86 -5.76 -30.14
CA ARG A 500 15.53 -7.18 -30.32
C ARG A 500 14.43 -7.42 -31.37
N LEU A 501 13.51 -6.48 -31.56
CA LEU A 501 12.45 -6.57 -32.57
C LEU A 501 12.89 -6.00 -33.93
N GLU A 502 13.85 -5.07 -33.97
CA GLU A 502 14.47 -4.55 -35.19
C GLU A 502 15.35 -5.61 -35.88
N GLU A 503 16.06 -6.46 -35.12
CA GLU A 503 16.71 -7.67 -35.64
C GLU A 503 15.72 -8.64 -36.33
N LEU A 504 14.44 -8.58 -35.95
CA LEU A 504 13.35 -9.37 -36.53
C LEU A 504 12.57 -8.61 -37.62
N GLY A 505 13.06 -7.44 -38.05
CA GLY A 505 12.47 -6.61 -39.11
C GLY A 505 11.30 -5.73 -38.70
N VAL A 506 11.02 -5.61 -37.39
CA VAL A 506 9.98 -4.71 -36.86
C VAL A 506 10.57 -3.31 -36.67
N LYS A 507 9.85 -2.26 -37.13
CA LYS A 507 10.32 -0.88 -36.98
C LYS A 507 10.24 -0.42 -35.52
N ARG A 508 11.23 0.32 -35.01
CA ARG A 508 11.32 0.76 -33.60
C ARG A 508 10.06 1.47 -33.07
N GLN A 509 9.37 2.26 -33.91
CA GLN A 509 8.12 2.95 -33.58
C GLN A 509 6.87 2.05 -33.53
N CYS A 510 6.99 0.76 -33.86
CA CYS A 510 5.91 -0.21 -33.75
C CYS A 510 5.88 -0.93 -32.39
N VAL A 511 6.93 -0.80 -31.56
CA VAL A 511 6.98 -1.33 -30.18
C VAL A 511 6.15 -0.43 -29.26
N TRP A 512 5.38 -1.02 -28.34
CA TRP A 512 4.46 -0.30 -27.45
C TRP A 512 5.19 0.52 -26.38
N PRO A 513 5.07 1.87 -26.36
CA PRO A 513 5.86 2.74 -25.50
C PRO A 513 5.13 3.21 -24.22
N PHE A 514 4.11 2.47 -23.75
CA PHE A 514 3.32 2.86 -22.57
C PHE A 514 3.43 1.88 -21.41
N ILE A 515 3.50 2.44 -20.20
CA ILE A 515 3.39 1.74 -18.92
C ILE A 515 2.26 2.34 -18.08
N VAL A 516 1.64 1.56 -17.20
CA VAL A 516 0.70 2.06 -16.20
C VAL A 516 1.42 2.17 -14.86
N VAL A 517 1.32 3.31 -14.19
CA VAL A 517 1.71 3.49 -12.78
C VAL A 517 0.43 3.69 -11.97
N MET A 518 0.18 2.81 -11.00
CA MET A 518 -1.07 2.78 -10.24
C MET A 518 -0.82 2.56 -8.74
N ASP A 519 -1.42 3.42 -7.91
CA ASP A 519 -1.34 3.37 -6.45
C ASP A 519 -2.00 2.11 -5.84
N ASP A 520 -1.47 1.60 -4.73
CA ASP A 520 -1.91 0.37 -4.07
C ASP A 520 -3.27 0.48 -3.34
N SER A 521 -3.96 1.61 -3.46
CA SER A 521 -5.28 1.87 -2.89
C SER A 521 -6.41 1.97 -3.92
N CYS A 522 -6.13 1.75 -5.21
CA CYS A 522 -7.13 1.73 -6.29
C CYS A 522 -8.08 0.51 -6.18
N VAL A 523 -9.40 0.72 -6.03
CA VAL A 523 -10.34 -0.38 -5.69
C VAL A 523 -11.42 -0.68 -6.73
N LEU A 524 -12.01 0.35 -7.33
CA LEU A 524 -13.18 0.28 -8.20
C LEU A 524 -13.11 1.37 -9.27
N TRP A 525 -13.74 1.11 -10.42
CA TRP A 525 -13.79 2.01 -11.56
C TRP A 525 -15.24 2.20 -12.05
N ASN A 526 -15.56 3.42 -12.45
CA ASN A 526 -16.86 3.78 -13.02
C ASN A 526 -16.68 4.39 -14.41
N ILE A 527 -17.66 4.16 -15.29
CA ILE A 527 -17.90 4.99 -16.47
C ILE A 527 -19.13 5.86 -16.20
N HIS A 528 -19.09 7.10 -16.67
CA HIS A 528 -20.16 8.08 -16.57
C HIS A 528 -20.70 8.40 -17.96
N SER A 529 -22.02 8.51 -18.08
CA SER A 529 -22.69 8.83 -19.34
C SER A 529 -23.89 9.75 -19.10
N VAL A 530 -24.04 10.78 -19.95
CA VAL A 530 -25.29 11.53 -20.07
C VAL A 530 -26.36 10.58 -20.61
N GLN A 531 -27.49 10.47 -19.92
CA GLN A 531 -28.59 9.62 -20.37
C GLN A 531 -29.64 10.44 -21.13
N GLU A 532 -29.64 10.35 -22.46
CA GLU A 532 -30.77 10.80 -23.27
C GLU A 532 -31.99 9.91 -22.98
N GLN A 533 -32.93 10.40 -22.16
CA GLN A 533 -34.20 9.72 -21.91
C GLN A 533 -35.30 10.26 -22.83
N THR A 534 -35.98 9.34 -23.53
CA THR A 534 -37.02 9.63 -24.54
C THR A 534 -38.39 9.96 -23.92
N SER A 535 -38.44 10.67 -22.78
CA SER A 535 -39.68 10.96 -22.04
C SER A 535 -39.61 12.30 -21.28
N PRO A 536 -40.60 13.21 -21.43
CA PRO A 536 -40.49 14.58 -20.94
C PRO A 536 -40.93 14.75 -19.48
N SER A 537 -40.15 14.27 -18.51
CA SER A 537 -40.38 14.59 -17.08
C SER A 537 -39.12 14.48 -16.20
N MET A 538 -38.64 15.64 -15.76
CA MET A 538 -37.61 15.90 -14.72
C MET A 538 -36.16 15.48 -15.01
N GLU A 539 -35.27 16.47 -14.80
CA GLU A 539 -33.82 16.46 -14.53
C GLU A 539 -32.89 15.50 -15.32
N THR A 540 -31.96 16.09 -16.08
CA THR A 540 -30.94 15.41 -16.90
C THR A 540 -29.82 14.82 -16.04
N GLY A 541 -30.11 13.74 -15.32
CA GLY A 541 -29.15 13.07 -14.43
C GLY A 541 -27.98 12.39 -15.17
N VAL A 542 -26.79 12.47 -14.58
CA VAL A 542 -25.62 11.67 -15.00
C VAL A 542 -25.77 10.24 -14.49
N SER A 543 -25.57 9.25 -15.35
CA SER A 543 -25.63 7.84 -14.97
C SER A 543 -24.23 7.26 -14.80
N SER A 544 -23.87 6.89 -13.56
CA SER A 544 -22.62 6.22 -13.22
C SER A 544 -22.77 4.69 -13.21
N LYS A 545 -21.93 3.97 -13.96
CA LYS A 545 -21.94 2.50 -14.08
C LYS A 545 -20.58 1.90 -13.71
N ASN A 546 -20.58 0.83 -12.90
CA ASN A 546 -19.36 0.11 -12.54
C ASN A 546 -18.75 -0.64 -13.75
N VAL A 547 -17.43 -0.53 -13.93
CA VAL A 547 -16.66 -1.17 -15.01
C VAL A 547 -15.40 -1.85 -14.48
N SER A 548 -14.77 -2.70 -15.30
CA SER A 548 -13.49 -3.35 -14.99
C SER A 548 -12.31 -2.44 -15.36
N LEU A 549 -11.21 -2.56 -14.62
CA LEU A 549 -9.93 -1.92 -14.96
C LEU A 549 -9.47 -2.30 -16.36
N LYS A 550 -9.66 -3.57 -16.77
CA LYS A 550 -9.48 -4.03 -18.16
C LYS A 550 -10.22 -3.14 -19.15
N SER A 551 -11.52 -2.89 -18.95
CA SER A 551 -12.30 -2.04 -19.87
C SER A 551 -11.77 -0.61 -19.93
N VAL A 552 -11.36 -0.03 -18.79
CA VAL A 552 -10.76 1.32 -18.74
C VAL A 552 -9.43 1.35 -19.50
N LEU A 553 -8.54 0.38 -19.25
CA LEU A 553 -7.25 0.29 -19.93
C LEU A 553 -7.43 0.06 -21.43
N GLN A 554 -8.22 -0.92 -21.85
CA GLN A 554 -8.47 -1.19 -23.27
C GLN A 554 -9.13 -0.01 -23.99
N HIS A 555 -9.94 0.81 -23.31
CA HIS A 555 -10.47 2.06 -23.87
C HIS A 555 -9.36 3.09 -24.09
N ILE A 556 -8.49 3.32 -23.11
CA ILE A 556 -7.41 4.32 -23.22
C ILE A 556 -6.33 3.85 -24.22
N GLU A 557 -5.96 2.57 -24.22
CA GLU A 557 -5.03 1.96 -25.18
C GLU A 557 -5.53 2.00 -26.63
N ALA A 558 -6.85 2.11 -26.84
CA ALA A 558 -7.48 2.25 -28.15
C ALA A 558 -7.54 3.70 -28.68
N THR A 559 -7.04 4.69 -27.93
CA THR A 559 -7.11 6.12 -28.31
C THR A 559 -6.50 6.37 -29.70
N PRO A 560 -7.21 7.03 -30.64
CA PRO A 560 -6.65 7.39 -31.93
C PRO A 560 -5.38 8.23 -31.80
N LYS A 561 -4.36 7.91 -32.60
CA LYS A 561 -3.05 8.60 -32.59
C LYS A 561 -2.37 8.61 -31.19
N ILE A 562 -2.65 7.64 -30.29
CA ILE A 562 -2.21 7.61 -28.86
C ILE A 562 -0.75 8.03 -28.62
N SER A 563 0.17 7.70 -29.53
CA SER A 563 1.59 8.05 -29.48
C SER A 563 1.93 9.55 -29.37
N HIS A 564 0.95 10.45 -29.55
CA HIS A 564 1.12 11.90 -29.37
C HIS A 564 0.78 12.38 -27.95
N TYR A 565 0.16 11.54 -27.13
CA TYR A 565 -0.12 11.82 -25.72
C TYR A 565 1.05 11.32 -24.87
N ALA A 566 1.54 12.18 -23.99
CA ALA A 566 2.63 11.86 -23.07
C ALA A 566 2.12 11.23 -21.77
N ILE A 567 0.99 11.73 -21.27
CA ILE A 567 0.34 11.27 -20.03
C ILE A 567 -1.15 11.12 -20.30
N LEU A 568 -1.71 9.97 -19.96
CA LEU A 568 -3.13 9.65 -20.03
C LEU A 568 -3.60 9.16 -18.66
N GLY A 569 -4.82 9.51 -18.25
CA GLY A 569 -5.38 9.02 -16.99
C GLY A 569 -6.86 9.37 -16.81
N ILE A 570 -7.39 9.21 -15.60
CA ILE A 570 -8.82 9.29 -15.29
C ILE A 570 -9.06 10.21 -14.09
N GLN A 571 -10.28 10.74 -13.95
CA GLN A 571 -10.63 11.54 -12.76
C GLN A 571 -10.82 10.67 -11.51
N LYS A 572 -10.89 11.30 -10.33
CA LYS A 572 -11.24 10.61 -9.10
C LYS A 572 -12.76 10.51 -8.94
N TRP A 573 -13.22 9.56 -8.14
CA TRP A 573 -14.62 9.42 -7.80
C TRP A 573 -15.02 10.34 -6.64
N SER A 574 -16.18 10.97 -6.76
CA SER A 574 -16.87 11.69 -5.69
C SER A 574 -18.40 11.47 -5.80
N SER A 575 -19.13 11.53 -4.68
CA SER A 575 -20.58 11.43 -4.67
C SER A 575 -21.27 12.55 -5.47
N LYS A 576 -20.67 13.75 -5.52
CA LYS A 576 -21.22 14.91 -6.24
C LYS A 576 -21.14 14.81 -7.76
N LEU A 577 -20.39 13.86 -8.32
CA LEU A 577 -20.31 13.63 -9.77
C LEU A 577 -21.67 13.30 -10.40
N ASN A 578 -22.60 12.70 -9.63
CA ASN A 578 -23.94 12.36 -10.11
C ASN A 578 -24.94 13.54 -10.05
N SER A 579 -24.61 14.61 -9.32
CA SER A 579 -25.47 15.79 -9.12
C SER A 579 -25.00 17.04 -9.89
N GLN A 580 -23.81 17.00 -10.48
CA GLN A 580 -23.31 18.03 -11.38
C GLN A 580 -23.60 17.65 -12.83
N SER A 581 -23.75 18.63 -13.72
CA SER A 581 -23.64 18.38 -15.16
C SER A 581 -22.25 17.81 -15.45
N LEU A 582 -22.19 16.77 -16.30
CA LEU A 582 -20.92 16.17 -16.70
C LEU A 582 -20.01 17.26 -17.29
N LYS A 583 -18.84 17.47 -16.66
CA LYS A 583 -17.75 18.28 -17.24
C LYS A 583 -17.37 17.69 -18.61
N ALA A 584 -16.74 18.51 -19.46
CA ALA A 584 -16.26 18.08 -20.78
C ALA A 584 -15.55 16.72 -20.71
N PRO A 585 -15.78 15.80 -21.67
CA PRO A 585 -15.45 14.38 -21.55
C PRO A 585 -13.95 14.11 -21.34
N PHE A 586 -13.11 15.06 -21.76
CA PHE A 586 -11.67 15.08 -21.56
C PHE A 586 -11.25 16.45 -21.00
N SER A 587 -10.20 16.49 -20.19
CA SER A 587 -9.57 17.74 -19.75
C SER A 587 -8.05 17.64 -19.81
N ARG A 588 -7.42 18.74 -20.24
CA ARG A 588 -5.97 18.90 -20.26
C ARG A 588 -5.51 19.49 -18.92
N CYS A 589 -5.33 18.66 -17.91
CA CYS A 589 -5.03 19.08 -16.53
C CYS A 589 -4.09 18.06 -15.85
N HIS A 590 -3.74 18.29 -14.59
CA HIS A 590 -3.00 17.31 -13.79
C HIS A 590 -3.69 15.94 -13.73
N VAL A 591 -2.86 14.88 -13.66
CA VAL A 591 -3.27 13.47 -13.50
C VAL A 591 -2.52 12.89 -12.31
N HIS A 592 -3.20 12.06 -11.52
CA HIS A 592 -2.71 11.52 -10.24
C HIS A 592 -3.18 10.08 -10.01
N ASP A 593 -2.41 9.31 -9.23
CA ASP A 593 -2.74 7.99 -8.67
C ASP A 593 -2.99 6.83 -9.67
N PHE A 594 -3.38 7.13 -10.90
CA PHE A 594 -3.54 6.22 -12.04
C PHE A 594 -3.07 6.92 -13.32
N ILE A 595 -1.88 6.56 -13.80
CA ILE A 595 -1.21 7.21 -14.92
C ILE A 595 -0.79 6.16 -15.96
N LEU A 596 -1.25 6.31 -17.20
CA LEU A 596 -0.68 5.65 -18.37
C LEU A 596 0.36 6.61 -18.98
N LEU A 597 1.65 6.27 -18.85
CA LEU A 597 2.80 7.10 -19.20
C LEU A 597 3.44 6.64 -20.51
N ASN A 598 3.60 7.56 -21.45
CA ASN A 598 4.41 7.38 -22.66
C ASN A 598 5.88 7.67 -22.33
N ILE A 599 6.66 6.61 -22.13
CA ILE A 599 8.09 6.70 -21.78
C ILE A 599 8.95 7.24 -22.94
N ASP A 600 8.46 7.15 -24.18
CA ASP A 600 9.18 7.57 -25.39
C ASP A 600 9.07 9.08 -25.63
N LEU A 601 7.88 9.67 -25.43
CA LEU A 601 7.74 11.13 -25.45
C LEU A 601 8.37 11.82 -24.23
N THR A 602 8.41 11.14 -23.08
CA THR A 602 8.88 11.73 -21.82
C THR A 602 10.36 11.48 -21.53
N GLN A 603 11.17 11.03 -22.49
CA GLN A 603 12.63 10.82 -22.31
C GLN A 603 13.32 12.02 -21.63
N ASN A 604 13.07 13.23 -22.12
CA ASN A 604 13.67 14.48 -21.63
C ASN A 604 13.03 15.06 -20.35
N VAL A 605 12.02 14.38 -19.78
CA VAL A 605 11.32 14.80 -18.55
C VAL A 605 11.33 13.65 -17.56
N GLN A 606 12.14 13.75 -16.51
CA GLN A 606 12.32 12.69 -15.51
C GLN A 606 11.62 13.02 -14.19
N TYR A 607 11.03 12.03 -13.51
CA TYR A 607 10.67 12.22 -12.10
C TYR A 607 11.93 12.57 -11.30
N ASP A 608 11.85 13.54 -10.40
CA ASP A 608 12.98 13.85 -9.52
C ASP A 608 13.01 12.81 -8.39
N PHE A 609 14.10 12.03 -8.33
CA PHE A 609 14.26 10.93 -7.38
C PHE A 609 14.34 11.42 -5.92
N ASN A 610 14.61 12.70 -5.69
CA ASN A 610 14.73 13.30 -4.37
C ASN A 610 13.37 13.55 -3.70
N ARG A 611 12.25 13.43 -4.42
CA ARG A 611 10.94 13.94 -3.98
C ARG A 611 10.18 13.00 -3.05
N TYR A 612 9.70 13.56 -1.94
CA TYR A 612 8.81 12.89 -0.99
C TYR A 612 7.36 13.32 -1.19
N PHE A 613 7.15 14.55 -1.66
CA PHE A 613 5.84 15.14 -1.94
C PHE A 613 5.80 15.83 -3.32
N CYS A 614 4.59 16.13 -3.80
CA CYS A 614 4.34 16.91 -5.04
C CYS A 614 4.90 16.33 -6.35
N GLU A 615 5.32 15.06 -6.37
CA GLU A 615 6.06 14.47 -7.47
C GLU A 615 5.22 14.36 -8.76
N ASP A 616 3.91 14.12 -8.64
CA ASP A 616 2.96 14.21 -9.77
C ASP A 616 2.86 15.64 -10.31
N VAL A 617 2.73 16.64 -9.42
CA VAL A 617 2.46 18.05 -9.78
C VAL A 617 3.65 18.65 -10.52
N ASP A 618 4.85 18.44 -9.99
CA ASP A 618 6.11 18.87 -10.60
C ASP A 618 6.37 18.17 -11.95
N PHE A 619 6.14 16.86 -12.03
CA PHE A 619 6.29 16.10 -13.28
C PHE A 619 5.28 16.52 -14.35
N ASN A 620 4.02 16.77 -13.98
CA ASN A 620 2.98 17.26 -14.88
C ASN A 620 3.29 18.68 -15.39
N LEU A 621 3.75 19.59 -14.52
CA LEU A 621 4.16 20.95 -14.93
C LEU A 621 5.34 20.89 -15.93
N ARG A 622 6.40 20.14 -15.60
CA ARG A 622 7.56 19.95 -16.50
C ARG A 622 7.18 19.29 -17.83
N THR A 623 6.26 18.33 -17.81
CA THR A 623 5.74 17.67 -19.02
C THR A 623 4.98 18.67 -19.90
N ASN A 624 4.01 19.40 -19.35
CA ASN A 624 3.25 20.38 -20.13
C ASN A 624 4.13 21.54 -20.63
N SER A 625 5.06 22.05 -19.83
CA SER A 625 6.01 23.08 -20.27
C SER A 625 7.00 22.58 -21.31
N SER A 626 7.18 21.27 -21.48
CA SER A 626 7.90 20.67 -22.62
C SER A 626 7.03 20.56 -23.89
N GLY A 627 5.84 21.15 -23.91
CA GLY A 627 4.89 21.11 -25.03
C GLY A 627 4.11 19.80 -25.15
N LEU A 628 4.29 18.86 -24.22
CA LEU A 628 3.74 17.51 -24.29
C LEU A 628 2.28 17.47 -23.81
N LEU A 629 1.48 16.58 -24.41
CA LEU A 629 0.04 16.50 -24.13
C LEU A 629 -0.25 15.59 -22.93
N ILE A 630 -1.00 16.14 -21.97
CA ILE A 630 -1.52 15.47 -20.77
C ILE A 630 -3.04 15.43 -20.90
N CYS A 631 -3.66 14.25 -20.81
CA CYS A 631 -5.09 14.07 -21.02
C CYS A 631 -5.75 13.23 -19.92
N ARG A 632 -6.72 13.83 -19.22
CA ARG A 632 -7.58 13.18 -18.24
C ARG A 632 -8.94 12.87 -18.88
N PHE A 633 -9.36 11.61 -18.82
CA PHE A 633 -10.73 11.20 -19.17
C PHE A 633 -11.64 11.46 -17.97
N ASN A 634 -12.63 12.33 -18.16
CA ASN A 634 -13.63 12.65 -17.12
C ASN A 634 -14.80 11.66 -17.15
N ASN A 635 -15.06 11.04 -18.31
CA ASN A 635 -16.03 9.94 -18.45
C ASN A 635 -15.67 8.68 -17.65
N PHE A 636 -14.46 8.56 -17.08
CA PHE A 636 -14.07 7.47 -16.19
C PHE A 636 -13.64 8.01 -14.82
N SER A 637 -14.09 7.39 -13.73
CA SER A 637 -13.61 7.74 -12.37
C SER A 637 -13.06 6.55 -11.60
N LEU A 638 -12.00 6.80 -10.82
CA LEU A 638 -11.37 5.87 -9.89
C LEU A 638 -11.84 6.10 -8.44
N MET A 639 -12.31 5.05 -7.77
CA MET A 639 -12.45 5.04 -6.31
C MET A 639 -11.13 4.59 -5.64
N LYS A 640 -10.73 5.29 -4.58
CA LYS A 640 -9.58 4.95 -3.74
C LYS A 640 -10.04 4.48 -2.37
N LYS A 641 -9.63 3.28 -1.95
CA LYS A 641 -9.89 2.72 -0.63
C LYS A 641 -9.18 3.53 0.46
N HIS A 642 -9.87 3.80 1.55
CA HIS A 642 -9.29 4.31 2.78
C HIS A 642 -8.47 3.21 3.47
N VAL A 643 -7.16 3.44 3.66
CA VAL A 643 -6.25 2.49 4.33
C VAL A 643 -5.49 3.22 5.44
N GLN A 644 -5.71 2.79 6.69
CA GLN A 644 -5.16 3.44 7.90
C GLN A 644 -3.67 3.15 8.14
N VAL A 645 -3.08 2.25 7.36
CA VAL A 645 -1.69 1.77 7.49
C VAL A 645 -0.94 2.07 6.19
N GLY A 646 0.35 2.43 6.27
CA GLY A 646 1.17 2.75 5.09
C GLY A 646 0.70 3.95 4.27
N GLY A 647 1.45 4.28 3.22
CA GLY A 647 1.27 5.45 2.34
C GLY A 647 1.48 6.78 3.05
N GLN A 648 2.69 7.33 2.93
CA GLN A 648 3.11 8.60 3.55
C GLN A 648 2.77 8.70 5.05
N ARG A 649 2.98 7.60 5.81
CA ARG A 649 3.31 7.74 7.22
C ARG A 649 4.67 8.44 7.29
N ASP A 650 4.69 9.69 7.73
CA ASP A 650 5.88 10.53 7.80
C ASP A 650 7.05 9.82 8.49
N PHE A 651 8.28 10.08 8.03
CA PHE A 651 9.47 9.74 8.81
C PHE A 651 9.31 10.34 10.21
N VAL A 652 9.40 9.50 11.24
CA VAL A 652 9.26 9.97 12.62
C VAL A 652 10.54 10.69 13.01
N ILE A 653 10.61 11.98 12.67
CA ILE A 653 11.76 12.85 12.93
C ILE A 653 12.08 12.81 14.42
N LYS A 654 13.25 12.26 14.75
CA LYS A 654 13.75 12.07 16.12
C LYS A 654 15.19 12.58 16.23
N PRO A 655 15.64 13.00 17.42
CA PRO A 655 17.06 13.20 17.70
C PRO A 655 17.84 11.90 17.46
N LYS A 656 19.00 11.96 16.80
CA LYS A 656 19.91 10.81 16.68
C LYS A 656 20.63 10.50 18.01
N ILE A 657 20.72 11.46 18.93
CA ILE A 657 21.33 11.31 20.25
C ILE A 657 20.29 11.63 21.33
N MET A 658 20.01 10.66 22.22
CA MET A 658 19.10 10.83 23.36
C MET A 658 19.84 11.45 24.55
N VAL A 659 19.55 12.73 24.83
CA VAL A 659 20.10 13.46 26.01
C VAL A 659 18.99 13.96 26.95
N SER A 660 17.71 13.75 26.61
CA SER A 660 16.58 14.03 27.51
C SER A 660 15.40 13.10 27.22
N GLU A 661 14.69 12.68 28.27
CA GLU A 661 13.48 11.86 28.21
C GLU A 661 12.22 12.68 27.84
N THR A 662 12.33 14.01 27.76
CA THR A 662 11.21 14.90 27.42
C THR A 662 11.04 15.03 25.91
N ILE A 663 10.18 14.18 25.32
CA ILE A 663 9.84 14.21 23.88
C ILE A 663 8.90 15.39 23.59
N ALA A 664 9.45 16.60 23.56
CA ALA A 664 8.80 17.74 22.90
C ALA A 664 8.78 17.49 21.37
N PRO A 665 7.68 17.82 20.66
CA PRO A 665 7.64 17.67 19.21
C PRO A 665 8.62 18.63 18.55
N ILE A 666 9.48 18.10 17.67
CA ILE A 666 10.49 18.90 16.96
C ILE A 666 9.77 19.81 15.95
N LEU A 667 9.91 21.11 16.15
CA LEU A 667 9.27 22.12 15.32
C LEU A 667 9.93 22.16 13.94
N PRO A 668 9.18 22.43 12.84
CA PRO A 668 9.77 22.49 11.50
C PRO A 668 10.92 23.49 11.34
N LEU A 669 10.96 24.54 12.17
CA LEU A 669 12.06 25.49 12.25
C LEU A 669 13.40 24.89 12.70
N GLN A 670 13.40 23.67 13.25
CA GLN A 670 14.59 22.93 13.71
C GLN A 670 15.05 21.88 12.70
N TYR A 671 14.33 21.69 11.58
CA TYR A 671 14.74 20.80 10.48
C TYR A 671 15.90 21.40 9.64
N VAL A 672 16.20 22.67 9.88
CA VAL A 672 17.22 23.48 9.25
C VAL A 672 18.01 24.20 10.35
N CYS A 673 19.30 24.40 10.12
CA CYS A 673 20.22 25.03 11.05
C CYS A 673 21.28 25.87 10.31
N ALA A 674 22.10 26.64 11.04
CA ALA A 674 23.22 27.36 10.41
C ALA A 674 24.44 26.43 10.26
N PRO A 675 25.22 26.52 9.16
CA PRO A 675 26.25 25.51 8.83
C PRO A 675 27.25 25.20 9.93
N ASP A 676 27.77 26.24 10.59
CA ASP A 676 28.96 26.17 11.43
C ASP A 676 28.60 26.17 12.94
N SER A 677 27.56 25.44 13.35
CA SER A 677 27.06 25.44 14.75
C SER A 677 26.57 24.08 15.26
N GLU A 678 26.52 23.93 16.59
CA GLU A 678 26.26 22.67 17.28
C GLU A 678 24.75 22.43 17.49
N HIS A 679 24.15 21.56 16.67
CA HIS A 679 22.72 21.25 16.69
C HIS A 679 22.43 19.78 16.97
N THR A 680 21.25 19.51 17.50
CA THR A 680 20.72 18.14 17.64
C THR A 680 20.42 17.54 16.25
N LEU A 681 21.30 16.67 15.76
CA LEU A 681 21.13 15.98 14.47
C LEU A 681 19.86 15.11 14.46
N LEU A 682 19.15 15.15 13.33
CA LEU A 682 17.86 14.49 13.13
C LEU A 682 18.00 13.20 12.32
N ALA A 683 17.35 12.13 12.77
CA ALA A 683 17.29 10.85 12.09
C ALA A 683 16.23 10.86 10.95
N ALA A 684 16.44 11.72 9.94
CA ALA A 684 15.62 11.81 8.74
C ALA A 684 16.44 12.35 7.54
N PRO A 685 16.11 11.98 6.28
CA PRO A 685 16.85 12.44 5.10
C PRO A 685 16.81 13.95 4.88
N ALA A 686 17.89 14.52 4.34
CA ALA A 686 18.06 15.95 4.10
C ALA A 686 16.92 16.54 3.24
N GLN A 687 16.58 15.87 2.14
CA GLN A 687 15.50 16.27 1.22
C GLN A 687 14.12 16.28 1.90
N PHE A 688 13.83 15.30 2.78
CA PHE A 688 12.56 15.25 3.52
C PHE A 688 12.46 16.39 4.56
N LEU A 689 13.56 16.67 5.27
CA LEU A 689 13.65 17.80 6.19
C LEU A 689 13.46 19.14 5.46
N LEU A 690 14.02 19.29 4.27
CA LEU A 690 13.86 20.46 3.42
C LEU A 690 12.41 20.66 2.95
N GLU A 691 11.76 19.64 2.37
CA GLU A 691 10.37 19.77 1.89
C GLU A 691 9.40 20.10 3.04
N LYS A 692 9.59 19.50 4.23
CA LYS A 692 8.81 19.83 5.44
C LYS A 692 9.13 21.22 6.00
N PHE A 693 10.39 21.66 5.97
CA PHE A 693 10.75 23.03 6.35
C PHE A 693 10.09 24.06 5.44
N LEU A 694 10.18 23.87 4.12
CA LEU A 694 9.57 24.76 3.13
C LEU A 694 8.04 24.84 3.30
N GLN A 695 7.36 23.70 3.51
CA GLN A 695 5.91 23.65 3.73
C GLN A 695 5.45 24.46 4.97
N HIS A 696 6.26 24.53 6.03
CA HIS A 696 5.84 25.07 7.34
C HIS A 696 6.55 26.37 7.77
N ALA A 697 7.66 26.75 7.14
CA ALA A 697 8.46 27.93 7.50
C ALA A 697 8.44 29.05 6.44
N SER A 698 7.64 28.91 5.38
CA SER A 698 7.58 29.88 4.28
C SER A 698 7.24 31.31 4.70
N TYR A 699 6.51 31.52 5.81
CA TYR A 699 6.27 32.85 6.38
C TYR A 699 7.55 33.58 6.84
N LYS A 700 8.66 32.85 7.07
CA LYS A 700 9.98 33.44 7.32
C LYS A 700 10.79 33.67 6.05
N LEU A 701 10.65 32.78 5.07
CA LEU A 701 11.38 32.84 3.80
C LEU A 701 10.79 33.90 2.85
N PHE A 702 9.48 33.86 2.64
CA PHE A 702 8.77 34.69 1.67
C PHE A 702 7.66 35.52 2.35
N PRO A 703 7.97 36.38 3.34
CA PRO A 703 6.97 37.09 4.14
C PRO A 703 6.07 38.03 3.32
N LYS A 704 6.51 38.48 2.13
CA LYS A 704 5.72 39.29 1.19
C LYS A 704 4.76 38.46 0.30
N ALA A 705 4.88 37.14 0.30
CA ALA A 705 4.08 36.20 -0.49
C ALA A 705 2.85 35.67 0.25
N ILE A 706 2.92 35.64 1.59
CA ILE A 706 1.88 35.14 2.49
C ILE A 706 0.56 35.87 2.22
N ARG A 707 -0.46 35.09 1.82
CA ARG A 707 -1.82 35.55 1.46
C ARG A 707 -1.85 36.61 0.34
N ASN A 708 -0.79 36.69 -0.47
CA ASN A 708 -0.60 37.70 -1.51
C ASN A 708 -0.43 37.06 -2.90
N PHE A 709 -1.49 36.41 -3.41
CA PHE A 709 -1.45 35.69 -4.68
C PHE A 709 -1.25 36.59 -5.93
N LYS A 710 -1.29 37.92 -5.78
CA LYS A 710 -0.91 38.90 -6.82
C LYS A 710 0.60 38.97 -7.05
N SER A 711 1.39 38.65 -6.04
CA SER A 711 2.85 38.60 -6.09
C SER A 711 3.30 37.20 -5.66
N PRO A 712 3.19 36.18 -6.54
CA PRO A 712 3.66 34.83 -6.23
C PRO A 712 5.18 34.78 -6.01
N VAL A 713 5.66 33.64 -5.52
CA VAL A 713 7.08 33.28 -5.58
C VAL A 713 7.35 32.63 -6.93
N LEU A 714 8.38 33.10 -7.63
CA LEU A 714 8.84 32.48 -8.88
C LEU A 714 9.68 31.24 -8.55
N ALA A 715 9.36 30.09 -9.14
CA ALA A 715 10.13 28.86 -9.02
C ALA A 715 10.53 28.38 -10.43
N ILE A 716 11.84 28.16 -10.64
CA ILE A 716 12.40 27.85 -11.95
C ILE A 716 12.76 26.37 -12.05
N ASP A 717 12.28 25.73 -13.12
CA ASP A 717 12.36 24.31 -13.48
C ASP A 717 11.81 23.30 -12.47
N CYS A 718 11.68 23.63 -11.18
CA CYS A 718 11.22 22.73 -10.13
C CYS A 718 10.11 23.35 -9.28
N TYR A 719 8.96 22.69 -9.21
CA TYR A 719 7.88 23.05 -8.29
C TYR A 719 8.18 22.52 -6.87
N LEU A 720 7.95 23.36 -5.86
CA LEU A 720 8.17 23.04 -4.45
C LEU A 720 7.00 23.56 -3.60
N ASN A 721 6.54 22.73 -2.67
CA ASN A 721 5.54 23.13 -1.70
C ASN A 721 6.14 24.07 -0.65
N ILE A 722 5.74 25.33 -0.69
CA ILE A 722 6.08 26.38 0.28
C ILE A 722 4.85 26.77 1.12
N GLY A 723 3.94 25.82 1.35
CA GLY A 723 2.75 25.97 2.19
C GLY A 723 1.55 26.64 1.49
N PRO A 724 0.34 26.44 2.01
CA PRO A 724 -0.92 26.81 1.32
C PRO A 724 -1.23 28.31 1.33
N GLU A 725 -0.54 29.10 2.16
CA GLU A 725 -0.70 30.55 2.18
C GLU A 725 0.07 31.26 1.05
N VAL A 726 0.81 30.53 0.21
CA VAL A 726 1.66 31.09 -0.85
C VAL A 726 1.29 30.49 -2.21
N ALA A 727 1.26 31.35 -3.23
CA ALA A 727 1.17 30.92 -4.63
C ALA A 727 2.56 30.83 -5.27
N VAL A 728 2.81 29.76 -6.01
CA VAL A 728 4.06 29.50 -6.75
C VAL A 728 3.82 29.66 -8.24
N CYS A 729 4.56 30.57 -8.88
CA CYS A 729 4.62 30.67 -10.33
C CYS A 729 5.74 29.77 -10.84
N TYR A 730 5.35 28.70 -11.53
CA TYR A 730 6.28 27.77 -12.16
C TYR A 730 6.68 28.26 -13.56
N VAL A 731 7.98 28.24 -13.86
CA VAL A 731 8.55 28.54 -15.18
C VAL A 731 9.69 27.56 -15.49
N SER A 732 9.76 26.99 -16.70
CA SER A 732 10.94 26.24 -17.14
C SER A 732 11.94 27.13 -17.86
N SER A 733 13.25 26.89 -17.65
CA SER A 733 14.33 27.56 -18.39
C SER A 733 14.61 26.95 -19.77
N ARG A 734 14.09 25.75 -20.06
CA ARG A 734 14.46 25.00 -21.26
C ARG A 734 14.09 25.74 -22.56
N PRO A 735 14.91 25.67 -23.61
CA PRO A 735 14.55 26.20 -24.93
C PRO A 735 13.21 25.66 -25.43
N HIS A 736 12.43 26.52 -26.10
CA HIS A 736 11.08 26.22 -26.63
C HIS A 736 10.03 25.83 -25.58
N SER A 737 10.27 26.09 -24.29
CA SER A 737 9.31 25.78 -23.23
C SER A 737 8.03 26.62 -23.30
N SER A 738 6.89 25.96 -23.05
CA SER A 738 5.56 26.56 -22.97
C SER A 738 5.29 27.03 -21.54
N ASN A 739 5.62 28.29 -21.25
CA ASN A 739 5.46 28.91 -19.94
C ASN A 739 4.18 29.77 -19.86
N VAL A 740 3.68 29.99 -18.64
CA VAL A 740 2.56 30.91 -18.37
C VAL A 740 3.04 32.35 -18.58
N SER A 741 2.15 33.23 -19.06
CA SER A 741 2.46 34.67 -19.15
C SER A 741 2.79 35.25 -17.77
N CYS A 742 3.87 36.03 -17.72
CA CYS A 742 4.32 36.73 -16.52
C CYS A 742 4.31 38.26 -16.72
N GLU A 743 3.66 38.75 -17.78
CA GLU A 743 3.60 40.18 -18.08
C GLU A 743 2.83 40.95 -16.98
N GLY A 744 3.40 42.06 -16.50
CA GLY A 744 2.85 42.85 -15.40
C GLY A 744 2.99 42.22 -14.01
N VAL A 745 3.29 40.92 -13.89
CA VAL A 745 3.51 40.25 -12.59
C VAL A 745 4.77 40.81 -11.91
N SER A 746 4.67 41.04 -10.60
CA SER A 746 5.80 41.47 -9.75
C SER A 746 5.95 40.50 -8.59
N PHE A 747 7.01 39.69 -8.61
CA PHE A 747 7.23 38.55 -7.73
C PHE A 747 7.68 38.97 -6.33
N SER A 748 7.14 38.28 -5.30
CA SER A 748 7.51 38.48 -3.90
C SER A 748 8.72 37.63 -3.46
N GLY A 749 9.20 36.77 -4.34
CA GLY A 749 10.43 36.02 -4.13
C GLY A 749 10.84 35.17 -5.33
N LEU A 750 12.03 34.58 -5.22
CA LEU A 750 12.62 33.67 -6.19
C LEU A 750 13.12 32.41 -5.47
N LEU A 751 12.74 31.24 -5.95
CA LEU A 751 13.13 29.94 -5.43
C LEU A 751 13.91 29.18 -6.51
N LEU A 752 15.17 28.88 -6.22
CA LEU A 752 16.12 28.18 -7.08
C LEU A 752 16.56 26.89 -6.39
N TYR A 753 16.08 25.73 -6.86
CA TYR A 753 16.39 24.42 -6.31
C TYR A 753 17.20 23.59 -7.32
N LEU A 754 18.41 23.18 -6.93
CA LEU A 754 19.31 22.31 -7.70
C LEU A 754 19.39 22.68 -9.20
N CYS A 755 19.52 23.98 -9.48
CA CYS A 755 19.23 24.54 -10.80
C CYS A 755 20.07 23.96 -11.94
N ASP A 756 19.39 23.59 -13.02
CA ASP A 756 19.99 23.13 -14.26
C ASP A 756 20.92 24.22 -14.86
N SER A 757 21.88 23.75 -15.65
CA SER A 757 22.74 24.52 -16.53
C SER A 757 21.99 25.53 -17.41
N PHE A 758 20.77 25.20 -17.85
CA PHE A 758 19.93 26.06 -18.70
C PHE A 758 19.41 27.33 -18.00
N VAL A 759 19.38 27.37 -16.67
CA VAL A 759 19.06 28.61 -15.94
C VAL A 759 20.23 29.58 -16.08
N GLY A 760 20.00 30.80 -16.58
CA GLY A 760 21.03 31.82 -16.79
C GLY A 760 20.57 33.22 -16.37
N ALA A 761 21.51 34.14 -16.15
CA ALA A 761 21.22 35.51 -15.70
C ALA A 761 20.22 36.24 -16.62
N ASP A 762 20.36 36.09 -17.95
CA ASP A 762 19.46 36.69 -18.95
C ASP A 762 18.02 36.14 -18.92
N LEU A 763 17.79 34.98 -18.29
CA LEU A 763 16.44 34.51 -17.99
C LEU A 763 15.87 35.25 -16.78
N LEU A 764 16.66 35.40 -15.72
CA LEU A 764 16.24 36.05 -14.47
C LEU A 764 15.90 37.54 -14.68
N LYS A 765 16.73 38.25 -15.48
CA LYS A 765 16.56 39.67 -15.83
C LYS A 765 15.26 40.02 -16.57
N LYS A 766 14.47 39.01 -17.00
CA LYS A 766 13.14 39.19 -17.60
C LYS A 766 12.02 39.38 -16.57
N PHE A 767 12.23 38.91 -15.34
CA PHE A 767 11.23 38.93 -14.28
C PHE A 767 11.40 40.16 -13.38
N LYS A 768 10.29 40.68 -12.85
CA LYS A 768 10.27 41.87 -11.98
C LYS A 768 9.98 41.46 -10.55
N PHE A 769 10.79 41.93 -9.60
CA PHE A 769 10.62 41.62 -8.18
C PHE A 769 10.16 42.85 -7.39
N LEU A 770 9.56 42.62 -6.22
CA LEU A 770 9.17 43.69 -5.30
C LEU A 770 10.42 44.30 -4.65
N LYS A 771 10.81 45.50 -5.11
CA LYS A 771 11.95 46.30 -4.61
C LYS A 771 12.02 46.37 -3.08
N GLU A 772 10.88 46.53 -2.41
CA GLU A 772 10.83 46.49 -0.95
C GLU A 772 10.50 45.09 -0.42
N GLY A 773 11.52 44.24 -0.38
CA GLY A 773 11.55 43.02 0.44
C GLY A 773 11.11 41.73 -0.25
N ALA A 774 11.23 41.61 -1.57
CA ALA A 774 11.28 40.29 -2.20
C ALA A 774 12.47 39.48 -1.65
N THR A 775 12.29 38.17 -1.49
CA THR A 775 13.33 37.26 -0.95
C THR A 775 13.72 36.19 -1.97
N LEU A 776 15.01 36.00 -2.15
CA LEU A 776 15.62 34.91 -2.90
C LEU A 776 15.97 33.75 -1.96
N CYS A 777 15.77 32.52 -2.40
CA CYS A 777 16.27 31.30 -1.77
C CYS A 777 16.94 30.41 -2.83
N VAL A 778 18.24 30.13 -2.68
CA VAL A 778 19.03 29.26 -3.57
C VAL A 778 19.44 28.01 -2.79
N ILE A 779 19.11 26.82 -3.29
CA ILE A 779 19.32 25.52 -2.63
C ILE A 779 20.22 24.64 -3.51
N CYS A 780 21.29 24.10 -2.93
CA CYS A 780 22.35 23.34 -3.61
C CYS A 780 22.83 22.14 -2.76
N GLN A 781 23.53 21.20 -3.40
CA GLN A 781 24.07 20.00 -2.74
C GLN A 781 25.24 20.31 -1.77
N ASP A 782 25.98 21.39 -2.00
CA ASP A 782 27.13 21.80 -1.19
C ASP A 782 27.38 23.32 -1.26
N ARG A 783 28.19 23.85 -0.33
CA ARG A 783 28.53 25.29 -0.23
C ARG A 783 29.26 25.83 -1.47
N SER A 784 30.04 25.01 -2.18
CA SER A 784 30.77 25.39 -3.39
C SER A 784 29.81 25.55 -4.57
N SER A 785 28.95 24.56 -4.81
CA SER A 785 27.88 24.64 -5.83
C SER A 785 26.94 25.83 -5.57
N LEU A 786 26.66 26.13 -4.31
CA LEU A 786 25.87 27.30 -3.89
C LEU A 786 26.54 28.62 -4.32
N ARG A 787 27.82 28.81 -3.98
CA ARG A 787 28.59 30.02 -4.39
C ARG A 787 28.79 30.11 -5.90
N GLN A 788 29.08 28.99 -6.57
CA GLN A 788 29.18 28.93 -8.03
C GLN A 788 27.86 29.35 -8.70
N THR A 789 26.71 28.90 -8.19
CA THR A 789 25.40 29.25 -8.72
C THR A 789 25.09 30.74 -8.56
N ILE A 790 25.48 31.35 -7.43
CA ILE A 790 25.31 32.79 -7.18
C ILE A 790 26.07 33.63 -8.20
N VAL A 791 27.35 33.31 -8.44
CA VAL A 791 28.19 34.00 -9.43
C VAL A 791 27.72 33.72 -10.86
N ARG A 792 27.39 32.47 -11.20
CA ARG A 792 26.92 32.04 -12.54
C ARG A 792 25.62 32.70 -12.98
N LEU A 793 24.80 33.15 -12.02
CA LEU A 793 23.51 33.79 -12.27
C LEU A 793 23.53 35.30 -12.02
N GLU A 794 24.71 35.89 -11.78
CA GLU A 794 24.92 37.33 -11.54
C GLU A 794 24.03 37.89 -10.42
N LEU A 795 23.74 37.06 -9.40
CA LEU A 795 22.73 37.38 -8.39
C LEU A 795 23.19 38.47 -7.40
N GLU A 796 24.49 38.74 -7.27
CA GLU A 796 25.00 39.78 -6.36
C GLU A 796 24.72 41.21 -6.85
N ASP A 797 24.35 41.40 -8.12
CA ASP A 797 24.01 42.71 -8.70
C ASP A 797 22.65 43.25 -8.22
N GLU A 798 21.66 42.38 -8.02
CA GLU A 798 20.27 42.72 -7.67
C GLU A 798 19.86 42.23 -6.27
N TRP A 799 20.64 41.35 -5.62
CA TRP A 799 20.31 40.74 -4.33
C TRP A 799 21.41 40.89 -3.27
N GLN A 800 21.06 41.50 -2.13
CA GLN A 800 21.92 41.56 -0.96
C GLN A 800 21.89 40.23 -0.19
N PHE A 801 23.04 39.56 -0.14
CA PHE A 801 23.29 38.38 0.69
C PHE A 801 23.99 38.71 2.01
N ARG A 802 23.92 37.81 3.00
CA ARG A 802 24.65 37.90 4.27
C ARG A 802 25.03 36.52 4.79
N LEU A 803 26.18 36.40 5.45
CA LEU A 803 26.67 35.12 5.99
C LEU A 803 25.74 34.47 7.03
N ARG A 804 24.96 35.26 7.76
CA ARG A 804 23.95 34.78 8.73
C ARG A 804 22.63 34.32 8.10
N ASP A 805 22.46 34.58 6.81
CA ASP A 805 21.26 34.25 6.04
C ASP A 805 21.52 32.97 5.18
N GLU A 806 22.57 32.19 5.54
CA GLU A 806 22.98 30.87 5.01
C GLU A 806 22.63 29.74 5.98
N PHE A 807 22.17 28.61 5.44
CA PHE A 807 21.58 27.49 6.18
C PHE A 807 21.99 26.13 5.61
N GLN A 808 21.83 25.08 6.42
CA GLN A 808 21.89 23.67 6.00
C GLN A 808 20.75 22.86 6.63
N THR A 809 20.42 21.69 6.07
CA THR A 809 19.48 20.74 6.69
C THR A 809 20.08 20.07 7.92
N ALA A 810 19.27 19.84 8.96
CA ALA A 810 19.71 19.29 10.25
C ALA A 810 19.74 17.75 10.30
N ASN A 811 19.92 17.07 9.17
CA ASN A 811 20.01 15.61 9.08
C ASN A 811 21.25 15.05 9.79
N SER A 812 21.25 13.75 10.03
CA SER A 812 22.42 13.03 10.52
C SER A 812 23.53 12.92 9.46
N SER A 813 24.75 12.71 9.95
CA SER A 813 25.99 12.53 9.19
C SER A 813 26.04 11.33 8.23
N ASP A 814 24.95 10.55 8.15
CA ASP A 814 24.81 9.38 7.28
C ASP A 814 24.25 9.79 5.89
N ASP A 815 23.74 11.01 5.79
CA ASP A 815 23.23 11.66 4.58
C ASP A 815 23.95 13.01 4.37
N LYS A 816 24.03 13.50 3.13
CA LYS A 816 24.66 14.78 2.82
C LYS A 816 23.67 15.92 3.09
N PRO A 817 24.00 16.90 3.96
CA PRO A 817 23.11 18.03 4.17
C PRO A 817 23.01 18.92 2.93
N LEU A 818 21.80 19.42 2.67
CA LEU A 818 21.54 20.39 1.61
C LEU A 818 21.82 21.79 2.14
N TYR A 819 22.52 22.60 1.36
CA TYR A 819 22.89 23.96 1.72
C TYR A 819 22.02 24.96 0.98
N PHE A 820 21.60 26.02 1.66
CA PHE A 820 20.88 27.10 1.00
C PHE A 820 21.21 28.49 1.54
N LEU A 821 21.16 29.48 0.64
CA LEU A 821 21.38 30.88 0.96
C LEU A 821 20.10 31.67 0.65
N THR A 822 19.76 32.57 1.56
CA THR A 822 18.71 33.56 1.34
C THR A 822 19.29 34.96 1.11
N GLY A 823 18.65 35.71 0.21
CA GLY A 823 19.04 37.08 -0.16
C GLY A 823 17.82 37.99 -0.27
N ARG A 824 18.02 39.30 -0.18
CA ARG A 824 16.94 40.30 -0.31
C ARG A 824 17.18 41.17 -1.53
N HIS A 825 16.12 41.48 -2.27
CA HIS A 825 16.22 42.41 -3.38
C HIS A 825 16.68 43.79 -2.91
N VAL A 826 17.46 44.47 -3.75
CA VAL A 826 17.95 45.86 -3.56
C VAL A 826 16.92 46.89 -4.02
#